data_AF-A0A524A3M1-F1
#
_entry.id   AF-A0A524A3M1-F1
#
_cell.length_a   1.000
_cell.length_b   1.000
_cell.length_c   1.000
_cell.angle_alpha   90.00
_cell.angle_beta   90.00
_cell.angle_gamma   90.00
#
_symmetry.space_group_name_H-M   'P 1'
#
loop_
_entity.id
_entity.type
_entity.pdbx_description
1 polymer ?
#
loop_
_entity_poly.entity_id
_entity_poly.type
_entity_poly.pdbx_seq_one_letter_code
_entity_poly.pdbx_strand_id
1 'polypeptide(L)'
;IVVICLAFTLRAAARWKRGRRQGARVGVDFHGRWGGVRVSFRLESDRACPPLSGTDRLLLQAFRAAGSILLVLLVAFVVFRVAQPQAFTGPGFFGLKLNDQWKADMDHIRKLTSGEIEYPPNHQWTRRAPVWYALKNMVLWGLGLPLGLAVLASWGLIGYELLKKSRWQHLLIWTWMTLTFGYQSVQHVKYMRYLLPIYPTMAVIAGYGLVWLWDWAARLGRNRTVERWRRWMRPAATVVIAMVVLGTAAWALAFTSIYTRPVTRVAASRWMYQNIPRGSTTSFEMWDDALPLNIDGHIGGNEYQVVQMEPYWEATPEKREKLLSWLAEIEYIVLSSNRLYGSIPRLPTRFPLTTRYYEALFSGELGYDHLITFTSRPRLFGVEITDDDADESFTVYDHPKVTIFKKRPDFSIEKVEEMFAGYDLERIVRVMPRQATRAPNGLMLDDDEWAVQRAGGTWSRLFQRNSLANRLPTLTWLVALSVVGLAAFPLGFVAFRRLRDRGYVLSKTLGLLLLGYLSWLLASAELLPFTRLTIVCVLAAIVLVSAAVAWVQRKALLHYLRLRWRLLLANELLFLGFFFAFWLIRRGNPDLWHPAMGGEKPMDMAYLNAIIKSTYFPPYDPWFAGGYINYYYFGLVLVAAMVKLTAIVPSVAYNLAIPTLFALTAMGASCVTFNLVPDDGDEGSWMPRALRYGLVGAALVAVVGNLGELQLLWRGLEGLGQHVQFASTIPGLASVVKVAVGLGAVVLKGQRIPFRPEWWYWNASR
;
A
#
# COMPACT_ATOMS: atom_id res chain seq x y z
N ILE A 1 -18.34 15.92 6.90
CA ILE A 1 -17.80 16.63 8.10
C ILE A 1 -16.37 17.12 7.86
N VAL A 2 -15.39 16.26 7.59
CA VAL A 2 -13.97 16.65 7.39
C VAL A 2 -13.77 17.79 6.38
N VAL A 3 -14.41 17.71 5.21
CA VAL A 3 -14.37 18.74 4.16
C VAL A 3 -14.85 20.10 4.67
N ILE A 4 -15.94 20.11 5.45
CA ILE A 4 -16.56 21.32 5.99
C ILE A 4 -15.64 21.92 7.07
N CYS A 5 -15.13 21.10 7.99
CA CYS A 5 -14.19 21.52 9.03
C CYS A 5 -12.92 22.14 8.42
N LEU A 6 -12.36 21.50 7.37
CA LEU A 6 -11.20 22.00 6.64
C LEU A 6 -11.49 23.35 5.96
N ALA A 7 -12.68 23.52 5.36
CA ALA A 7 -13.08 24.78 4.76
C ALA A 7 -13.21 25.91 5.81
N PHE A 8 -13.77 25.63 6.99
CA PHE A 8 -13.89 26.62 8.07
C PHE A 8 -12.54 27.00 8.67
N THR A 9 -11.64 26.03 8.89
CA THR A 9 -10.28 26.29 9.38
C THR A 9 -9.44 27.06 8.37
N LEU A 10 -9.51 26.72 7.08
CA LEU A 10 -8.81 27.48 6.03
C LEU A 10 -9.40 28.88 5.84
N ARG A 11 -10.72 29.06 5.99
CA ARG A 11 -11.36 30.40 6.00
C ARG A 11 -10.91 31.23 7.20
N ALA A 12 -10.77 30.62 8.37
CA ALA A 12 -10.22 31.28 9.56
C ALA A 12 -8.76 31.72 9.34
N ALA A 13 -7.92 30.84 8.79
CA ALA A 13 -6.52 31.15 8.44
C ALA A 13 -6.41 32.25 7.38
N ALA A 14 -7.24 32.22 6.34
CA ALA A 14 -7.27 33.26 5.30
C ALA A 14 -7.73 34.63 5.85
N ARG A 15 -8.71 34.64 6.76
CA ARG A 15 -9.16 35.86 7.46
C ARG A 15 -8.09 36.40 8.39
N TRP A 16 -7.39 35.54 9.12
CA TRP A 16 -6.24 35.92 9.93
C TRP A 16 -5.14 36.60 9.09
N LYS A 17 -4.82 36.03 7.91
CA LYS A 17 -3.83 36.61 6.98
C LYS A 17 -4.27 37.96 6.39
N ARG A 18 -5.57 38.17 6.13
CA ARG A 18 -6.11 39.47 5.69
C ARG A 18 -6.19 40.49 6.83
N GLY A 19 -6.53 40.04 8.03
CA GLY A 19 -6.63 40.88 9.24
C GLY A 19 -5.31 41.51 9.63
N ARG A 20 -4.15 40.95 9.25
CA ARG A 20 -2.84 41.63 9.37
C ARG A 20 -2.76 42.97 8.61
N ARG A 21 -3.66 43.25 7.66
CA ARG A 21 -3.67 44.48 6.83
C ARG A 21 -4.71 45.52 7.26
N GLN A 22 -5.62 45.19 8.17
CA GLN A 22 -6.63 46.12 8.71
C GLN A 22 -6.32 46.43 10.18
N GLY A 23 -6.56 47.68 10.58
CA GLY A 23 -6.06 48.31 11.82
C GLY A 23 -6.19 47.52 13.12
N ALA A 24 -5.41 47.95 14.11
CA ALA A 24 -4.98 47.16 15.27
C ALA A 24 -6.09 46.74 16.28
N ARG A 25 -7.31 47.29 16.18
CA ARG A 25 -8.30 47.30 17.28
C ARG A 25 -9.60 46.50 17.08
N VAL A 26 -9.92 46.03 15.87
CA VAL A 26 -11.12 45.21 15.63
C VAL A 26 -10.77 43.72 15.72
N GLY A 27 -11.32 43.02 16.72
CA GLY A 27 -11.03 41.60 16.98
C GLY A 27 -11.96 40.64 16.22
N VAL A 28 -13.26 40.91 16.26
CA VAL A 28 -14.27 40.13 15.53
C VAL A 28 -15.29 41.08 14.93
N ASP A 29 -15.49 41.00 13.62
CA ASP A 29 -16.56 41.70 12.91
C ASP A 29 -17.44 40.65 12.21
N PHE A 30 -18.72 40.57 12.61
CA PHE A 30 -19.72 39.69 12.04
C PHE A 30 -20.85 40.54 11.49
N HIS A 31 -21.16 40.35 10.21
CA HIS A 31 -22.35 40.88 9.56
C HIS A 31 -23.03 39.72 8.85
N GLY A 32 -24.31 39.52 9.15
CA GLY A 32 -25.13 38.46 8.56
C GLY A 32 -26.55 38.94 8.33
N ARG A 33 -27.27 38.21 7.47
CA ARG A 33 -28.72 38.36 7.30
C ARG A 33 -29.37 37.03 7.63
N TRP A 34 -30.41 37.07 8.44
CA TRP A 34 -31.30 35.94 8.68
C TRP A 34 -32.71 36.35 8.27
N GLY A 35 -33.14 35.87 7.10
CA GLY A 35 -34.36 36.37 6.45
C GLY A 35 -34.28 37.88 6.18
N GLY A 36 -35.25 38.64 6.68
CA GLY A 36 -35.27 40.10 6.60
C GLY A 36 -34.36 40.82 7.61
N VAL A 37 -33.89 40.14 8.65
CA VAL A 37 -33.17 40.77 9.78
C VAL A 37 -31.67 40.79 9.50
N ARG A 38 -31.06 41.97 9.60
CA ARG A 38 -29.60 42.13 9.55
C ARG A 38 -29.04 42.07 10.97
N VAL A 39 -28.18 41.09 11.23
CA VAL A 39 -27.51 40.92 12.52
C VAL A 39 -26.05 41.28 12.35
N SER A 40 -25.60 42.29 13.10
CA SER A 40 -24.20 42.69 13.17
C SER A 40 -23.68 42.54 14.60
N PHE A 41 -22.56 41.86 14.76
CA PHE A 41 -21.86 41.74 16.04
C PHE A 41 -20.41 42.14 15.83
N ARG A 42 -19.96 43.14 16.58
CA ARG A 42 -18.61 43.67 16.49
C ARG A 42 -17.98 43.71 17.88
N LEU A 43 -16.81 43.11 17.99
CA LEU A 43 -15.98 43.11 19.19
C LEU A 43 -14.71 43.92 18.89
N GLU A 44 -14.57 45.08 19.54
CA GLU A 44 -13.40 45.95 19.48
C GLU A 44 -12.65 45.94 20.81
N SER A 45 -11.32 46.07 20.78
CA SER A 45 -10.53 46.25 21.99
C SER A 45 -10.74 47.67 22.52
N ASP A 46 -10.99 47.81 23.83
CA ASP A 46 -11.14 49.11 24.48
C ASP A 46 -9.87 49.97 24.32
N ARG A 47 -10.01 51.31 24.32
CA ARG A 47 -8.91 52.26 24.09
C ARG A 47 -7.79 52.14 25.13
N ALA A 48 -8.09 51.58 26.30
CA ALA A 48 -7.15 51.32 27.39
C ALA A 48 -6.33 50.02 27.23
N CYS A 49 -6.69 49.13 26.28
CA CYS A 49 -6.00 47.86 26.08
C CYS A 49 -4.97 47.92 24.95
N PRO A 50 -3.86 47.17 25.05
CA PRO A 50 -2.94 47.00 23.93
C PRO A 50 -3.65 46.35 22.74
N PRO A 51 -3.24 46.69 21.50
CA PRO A 51 -3.85 46.12 20.30
C PRO A 51 -3.71 44.60 20.26
N LEU A 52 -4.75 43.91 19.79
CA LEU A 52 -4.78 42.45 19.70
C LEU A 52 -3.57 41.91 18.96
N SER A 53 -2.81 41.03 19.62
CA SER A 53 -1.63 40.40 19.03
C SER A 53 -2.04 39.47 17.87
N GLY A 54 -1.05 39.08 17.06
CA GLY A 54 -1.27 38.11 15.97
C GLY A 54 -1.82 36.77 16.49
N THR A 55 -1.45 36.38 17.71
CA THR A 55 -1.91 35.16 18.39
C THR A 55 -3.35 35.31 18.90
N ASP A 56 -3.73 36.45 19.48
CA ASP A 56 -5.09 36.67 19.97
C ASP A 56 -6.12 36.64 18.83
N ARG A 57 -5.76 37.24 17.68
CA ARG A 57 -6.59 37.18 16.48
C ARG A 57 -6.72 35.77 15.92
N LEU A 58 -5.65 34.97 16.01
CA LEU A 58 -5.68 33.58 15.58
C LEU A 58 -6.62 32.76 16.49
N LEU A 59 -6.50 32.94 17.80
CA LEU A 59 -7.36 32.29 18.79
C LEU A 59 -8.84 32.65 18.60
N LEU A 60 -9.16 33.93 18.42
CA LEU A 60 -10.55 34.38 18.15
C LEU A 60 -11.12 33.76 16.88
N GLN A 61 -10.34 33.67 15.79
CA GLN A 61 -10.78 33.02 14.57
C GLN A 61 -10.90 31.50 14.73
N ALA A 62 -10.03 30.88 15.54
CA ALA A 62 -10.10 29.46 15.88
C ALA A 62 -11.36 29.14 16.70
N PHE A 63 -11.70 29.93 17.73
CA PHE A 63 -12.94 29.80 18.50
C PHE A 63 -14.17 29.93 17.62
N ARG A 64 -14.19 30.91 16.71
CA ARG A 64 -15.29 31.08 15.75
C ARG A 64 -15.42 29.88 14.81
N ALA A 65 -14.31 29.34 14.32
CA ALA A 65 -14.31 28.13 13.50
C ALA A 65 -14.81 26.93 14.30
N ALA A 66 -14.34 26.75 15.54
CA ALA A 66 -14.77 25.69 16.45
C ALA A 66 -16.27 25.76 16.74
N GLY A 67 -16.82 26.95 17.05
CA GLY A 67 -18.26 27.12 17.25
C GLY A 67 -19.08 26.82 15.99
N SER A 68 -18.58 27.21 14.81
CA SER A 68 -19.24 26.87 13.53
C SER A 68 -19.20 25.36 13.26
N ILE A 69 -18.07 24.70 13.55
CA ILE A 69 -17.91 23.25 13.42
C ILE A 69 -18.84 22.53 14.38
N LEU A 70 -18.92 22.96 15.64
CA LEU A 70 -19.81 22.38 16.64
C LEU A 70 -21.28 22.47 16.21
N LEU A 71 -21.71 23.64 15.71
CA LEU A 71 -23.07 23.81 15.18
C LEU A 71 -23.33 22.86 14.00
N VAL A 72 -22.38 22.74 13.07
CA VAL A 72 -22.51 21.79 11.95
C VAL A 72 -22.59 20.34 12.44
N LEU A 73 -21.80 19.96 13.44
CA LEU A 73 -21.85 18.62 14.04
C LEU A 73 -23.18 18.37 14.74
N LEU A 74 -23.70 19.34 15.47
CA LEU A 74 -25.00 19.26 16.13
C LEU A 74 -26.13 19.09 15.09
N VAL A 75 -26.15 19.93 14.05
CA VAL A 75 -27.14 19.83 12.98
C VAL A 75 -27.00 18.49 12.24
N ALA A 76 -25.79 18.06 11.91
CA ALA A 76 -25.54 16.78 11.26
C ALA A 76 -26.02 15.61 12.14
N PHE A 77 -25.79 15.68 13.45
CA PHE A 77 -26.26 14.69 14.41
C PHE A 77 -27.80 14.66 14.46
N VAL A 78 -28.46 15.81 14.57
CA VAL A 78 -29.93 15.89 14.58
C VAL A 78 -30.51 15.33 13.28
N VAL A 79 -29.95 15.72 12.13
CA VAL A 79 -30.37 15.19 10.82
C VAL A 79 -30.16 13.68 10.76
N PHE A 80 -29.01 13.17 11.20
CA PHE A 80 -28.74 11.73 11.24
C PHE A 80 -29.70 11.00 12.19
N ARG A 81 -30.00 11.57 13.35
CA ARG A 81 -30.95 11.01 14.33
C ARG A 81 -32.37 10.92 13.78
N VAL A 82 -32.78 11.90 12.98
CA VAL A 82 -34.11 11.94 12.33
C VAL A 82 -34.17 11.03 11.12
N ALA A 83 -33.14 11.04 10.27
CA ALA A 83 -33.13 10.31 9.00
C ALA A 83 -32.70 8.83 9.13
N GLN A 84 -32.04 8.45 10.22
CA GLN A 84 -31.58 7.08 10.51
C GLN A 84 -31.94 6.67 11.94
N PRO A 85 -33.23 6.66 12.32
CA PRO A 85 -33.65 6.34 13.68
C PRO A 85 -33.22 4.93 14.13
N GLN A 86 -33.14 3.97 13.20
CA GLN A 86 -32.71 2.59 13.43
C GLN A 86 -31.26 2.43 13.89
N ALA A 87 -30.42 3.46 13.72
CA ALA A 87 -29.04 3.45 14.20
C ALA A 87 -28.94 3.52 15.73
N PHE A 88 -30.05 3.79 16.44
CA PHE A 88 -30.09 3.99 17.89
C PHE A 88 -31.05 3.00 18.57
N THR A 89 -30.80 2.68 19.85
CA THR A 89 -31.64 1.77 20.66
C THR A 89 -32.86 2.50 21.23
N GLY A 90 -34.04 1.91 21.04
CA GLY A 90 -35.28 2.33 21.71
C GLY A 90 -36.17 3.26 20.89
N PRO A 91 -37.44 3.45 21.31
CA PRO A 91 -38.43 4.18 20.51
C PRO A 91 -38.33 5.71 20.64
N GLY A 92 -37.61 6.25 21.64
CA GLY A 92 -37.56 7.68 21.93
C GLY A 92 -36.39 8.45 21.27
N PHE A 93 -36.63 9.71 20.87
CA PHE A 93 -35.61 10.57 20.24
C PHE A 93 -34.33 10.72 21.07
N PHE A 94 -34.45 10.74 22.41
CA PHE A 94 -33.32 10.90 23.34
C PHE A 94 -32.58 9.61 23.69
N GLY A 95 -32.99 8.46 23.13
CA GLY A 95 -32.19 7.23 23.19
C GLY A 95 -30.97 7.36 22.28
N LEU A 96 -29.81 7.76 22.82
CA LEU A 96 -28.60 8.04 22.03
C LEU A 96 -27.62 6.86 21.95
N LYS A 97 -27.92 5.74 22.63
CA LYS A 97 -27.10 4.53 22.51
C LYS A 97 -27.28 3.95 21.12
N LEU A 98 -26.17 3.65 20.43
CA LEU A 98 -26.21 3.05 19.10
C LEU A 98 -26.73 1.61 19.16
N ASN A 99 -27.60 1.25 18.23
CA ASN A 99 -28.14 -0.11 18.06
C ASN A 99 -27.02 -1.08 17.66
N ASP A 100 -26.85 -2.16 18.44
CA ASP A 100 -25.78 -3.12 18.21
C ASP A 100 -25.98 -3.92 16.91
N GLN A 101 -27.23 -4.18 16.48
CA GLN A 101 -27.51 -4.77 15.17
C GLN A 101 -27.05 -3.84 14.04
N TRP A 102 -27.38 -2.55 14.13
CA TRP A 102 -26.95 -1.57 13.13
C TRP A 102 -25.42 -1.48 13.05
N LYS A 103 -24.71 -1.52 14.19
CA LYS A 103 -23.24 -1.58 14.19
C LYS A 103 -22.72 -2.83 13.49
N ALA A 104 -23.32 -3.99 13.77
CA ALA A 104 -22.96 -5.25 13.13
C ALA A 104 -23.19 -5.19 11.61
N ASP A 105 -24.33 -4.63 11.18
CA ASP A 105 -24.65 -4.44 9.76
C ASP A 105 -23.65 -3.49 9.09
N MET A 106 -23.29 -2.38 9.74
CA MET A 106 -22.27 -1.44 9.22
C MET A 106 -20.88 -2.07 9.14
N ASP A 107 -20.49 -2.89 10.12
CA ASP A 107 -19.24 -3.65 10.08
C ASP A 107 -19.23 -4.67 8.93
N HIS A 108 -20.36 -5.38 8.75
CA HIS A 108 -20.55 -6.33 7.66
C HIS A 108 -20.47 -5.64 6.29
N ILE A 109 -21.17 -4.53 6.08
CA ILE A 109 -21.14 -3.74 4.84
C ILE A 109 -19.73 -3.19 4.58
N ARG A 110 -19.03 -2.72 5.61
CA ARG A 110 -17.64 -2.27 5.50
C ARG A 110 -16.75 -3.41 4.98
N LYS A 111 -16.87 -4.61 5.54
CA LYS A 111 -16.10 -5.80 5.12
C LYS A 111 -16.46 -6.27 3.72
N LEU A 112 -17.72 -6.19 3.31
CA LEU A 112 -18.15 -6.45 1.93
C LEU A 112 -17.53 -5.45 0.95
N THR A 113 -17.58 -4.15 1.28
CA THR A 113 -17.08 -3.07 0.41
C THR A 113 -15.55 -3.09 0.30
N SER A 114 -14.85 -3.52 1.36
CA SER A 114 -13.39 -3.65 1.40
C SER A 114 -12.87 -4.96 0.77
N GLY A 115 -13.76 -5.89 0.41
CA GLY A 115 -13.42 -7.21 -0.10
C GLY A 115 -12.81 -8.15 0.94
N GLU A 116 -13.14 -7.96 2.23
CA GLU A 116 -12.77 -8.87 3.33
C GLU A 116 -13.74 -10.02 3.48
N ILE A 117 -15.01 -9.79 3.15
CA ILE A 117 -16.00 -10.84 2.99
C ILE A 117 -16.13 -11.09 1.50
N GLU A 118 -16.06 -12.36 1.14
CA GLU A 118 -16.24 -12.78 -0.23
C GLU A 118 -17.72 -12.76 -0.61
N TYR A 119 -18.01 -12.25 -1.80
CA TYR A 119 -19.34 -12.14 -2.36
C TYR A 119 -19.21 -12.19 -3.88
N PRO A 120 -19.88 -13.12 -4.61
CA PRO A 120 -19.61 -13.33 -6.04
C PRO A 120 -19.69 -12.08 -6.93
N PRO A 121 -20.67 -11.17 -6.76
CA PRO A 121 -20.70 -9.89 -7.49
C PRO A 121 -19.44 -9.03 -7.30
N ASN A 122 -18.68 -9.21 -6.21
CA ASN A 122 -17.43 -8.48 -5.98
C ASN A 122 -16.25 -8.94 -6.85
N HIS A 123 -16.35 -10.10 -7.51
CA HIS A 123 -15.26 -10.66 -8.32
C HIS A 123 -14.91 -9.77 -9.52
N GLN A 124 -15.87 -8.98 -10.03
CA GLN A 124 -15.69 -8.09 -11.18
C GLN A 124 -14.59 -7.02 -11.00
N TRP A 125 -14.29 -6.61 -9.75
CA TRP A 125 -13.25 -5.60 -9.48
C TRP A 125 -11.86 -6.18 -9.25
N THR A 126 -11.69 -7.50 -9.32
CA THR A 126 -10.38 -8.16 -9.26
C THR A 126 -9.46 -7.57 -10.35
N ARG A 127 -8.21 -7.23 -10.02
CA ARG A 127 -7.23 -6.64 -10.96
C ARG A 127 -7.72 -5.37 -11.70
N ARG A 128 -8.69 -4.63 -11.17
CA ARG A 128 -9.07 -3.31 -11.71
C ARG A 128 -8.23 -2.22 -11.04
N ALA A 129 -7.56 -1.39 -11.85
CA ALA A 129 -6.70 -0.31 -11.37
C ALA A 129 -7.49 0.68 -10.48
N PRO A 130 -7.01 0.98 -9.26
CA PRO A 130 -7.56 2.07 -8.44
C PRO A 130 -7.54 3.38 -9.20
N VAL A 131 -8.51 4.27 -8.94
CA VAL A 131 -8.65 5.58 -9.60
C VAL A 131 -9.01 5.49 -11.09
N TRP A 132 -8.17 4.84 -11.91
CA TRP A 132 -8.35 4.76 -13.37
C TRP A 132 -9.65 4.07 -13.77
N TYR A 133 -10.01 2.95 -13.15
CA TYR A 133 -11.26 2.26 -13.47
C TYR A 133 -12.50 3.15 -13.24
N ALA A 134 -12.55 3.82 -12.09
CA ALA A 134 -13.64 4.73 -11.76
C ALA A 134 -13.63 5.96 -12.70
N LEU A 135 -12.44 6.47 -13.03
CA LEU A 135 -12.29 7.61 -13.94
C LEU A 135 -12.76 7.27 -15.36
N LYS A 136 -12.33 6.14 -15.91
CA LYS A 136 -12.74 5.64 -17.23
C LYS A 136 -14.26 5.57 -17.31
N ASN A 137 -14.90 4.87 -16.37
CA ASN A 137 -16.35 4.69 -16.39
C ASN A 137 -17.13 5.99 -16.19
N MET A 138 -16.66 6.86 -15.29
CA MET A 138 -17.27 8.17 -15.06
C MET A 138 -17.17 9.09 -16.29
N VAL A 139 -16.01 9.14 -16.95
CA VAL A 139 -15.76 10.05 -18.08
C VAL A 139 -16.38 9.52 -19.37
N LEU A 140 -16.22 8.24 -19.68
CA LEU A 140 -16.72 7.67 -20.93
C LEU A 140 -18.24 7.48 -20.91
N TRP A 141 -18.78 6.94 -19.82
CA TRP A 141 -20.17 6.47 -19.76
C TRP A 141 -21.06 7.38 -18.91
N GLY A 142 -20.61 7.78 -17.72
CA GLY A 142 -21.47 8.52 -16.79
C GLY A 142 -21.80 9.93 -17.21
N LEU A 143 -20.74 10.72 -17.35
CA LEU A 143 -20.85 12.11 -17.80
C LEU A 143 -20.96 12.19 -19.34
N GLY A 144 -20.47 11.16 -20.03
CA GLY A 144 -20.15 11.21 -21.44
C GLY A 144 -18.85 11.98 -21.69
N LEU A 145 -18.15 11.62 -22.78
CA LEU A 145 -16.82 12.17 -23.09
C LEU A 145 -16.75 13.71 -23.07
N PRO A 146 -17.71 14.47 -23.65
CA PRO A 146 -17.62 15.94 -23.69
C PRO A 146 -17.65 16.58 -22.30
N LEU A 147 -18.60 16.18 -21.45
CA LEU A 147 -18.71 16.71 -20.09
C LEU A 147 -17.59 16.17 -19.20
N GLY A 148 -17.24 14.89 -19.32
CA GLY A 148 -16.17 14.27 -18.54
C GLY A 148 -14.82 14.96 -18.73
N LEU A 149 -14.45 15.28 -19.98
CA LEU A 149 -13.23 16.03 -20.27
C LEU A 149 -13.31 17.48 -19.75
N ALA A 150 -14.46 18.15 -19.90
CA ALA A 150 -14.67 19.49 -19.37
C ALA A 150 -14.52 19.53 -17.84
N VAL A 151 -15.04 18.52 -17.13
CA VAL A 151 -14.90 18.36 -15.68
C VAL A 151 -13.43 18.22 -15.29
N LEU A 152 -12.67 17.36 -15.97
CA LEU A 152 -11.24 17.15 -15.66
C LEU A 152 -10.40 18.40 -15.90
N ALA A 153 -10.59 19.07 -17.05
CA ALA A 153 -9.90 20.32 -17.35
C ALA A 153 -10.23 21.41 -16.33
N SER A 154 -11.50 21.54 -15.96
CA SER A 154 -11.96 22.54 -15.00
C SER A 154 -11.51 22.24 -13.56
N TRP A 155 -11.45 20.96 -13.18
CA TRP A 155 -10.90 20.54 -11.89
C TRP A 155 -9.42 20.90 -11.77
N GLY A 156 -8.62 20.67 -12.82
CA GLY A 156 -7.22 21.07 -12.88
C GLY A 156 -7.04 22.59 -12.83
N LEU A 157 -7.86 23.34 -13.57
CA LEU A 157 -7.90 24.80 -13.53
C LEU A 157 -8.17 25.33 -12.13
N ILE A 158 -9.20 24.81 -11.46
CA ILE A 158 -9.54 25.21 -10.09
C ILE A 158 -8.39 24.90 -9.13
N GLY A 159 -7.76 23.72 -9.25
CA GLY A 159 -6.57 23.37 -8.48
C GLY A 159 -5.43 24.37 -8.67
N TYR A 160 -5.17 24.77 -9.92
CA TYR A 160 -4.19 25.82 -10.23
C TYR A 160 -4.55 27.18 -9.60
N GLU A 161 -5.81 27.60 -9.67
CA GLU A 161 -6.26 28.86 -9.07
C GLU A 161 -6.21 28.86 -7.54
N LEU A 162 -6.43 27.70 -6.91
CA LEU A 162 -6.23 27.54 -5.47
C LEU A 162 -4.75 27.69 -5.10
N LEU A 163 -3.85 27.00 -5.79
CA LEU A 163 -2.42 26.98 -5.49
C LEU A 163 -1.70 28.31 -5.82
N LYS A 164 -1.97 28.88 -7.00
CA LYS A 164 -1.25 30.07 -7.49
C LYS A 164 -1.97 31.38 -7.22
N LYS A 165 -3.31 31.40 -7.25
CA LYS A 165 -4.10 32.64 -7.10
C LYS A 165 -4.77 32.77 -5.74
N SER A 166 -4.65 31.77 -4.85
CA SER A 166 -5.27 31.78 -3.51
C SER A 166 -6.79 32.02 -3.56
N ARG A 167 -7.48 31.50 -4.59
CA ARG A 167 -8.94 31.62 -4.72
C ARG A 167 -9.68 30.58 -3.86
N TRP A 168 -9.63 30.80 -2.55
CA TRP A 168 -10.19 29.88 -1.53
C TRP A 168 -11.70 29.62 -1.64
N GLN A 169 -12.44 30.36 -2.46
CA GLN A 169 -13.87 30.12 -2.71
C GLN A 169 -14.12 28.75 -3.35
N HIS A 170 -13.20 28.27 -4.21
CA HIS A 170 -13.35 26.98 -4.87
C HIS A 170 -12.99 25.78 -3.98
N LEU A 171 -12.36 26.05 -2.83
CA LEU A 171 -11.81 25.01 -1.97
C LEU A 171 -12.87 23.96 -1.60
N LEU A 172 -14.09 24.41 -1.24
CA LEU A 172 -15.15 23.51 -0.79
C LEU A 172 -15.57 22.51 -1.88
N ILE A 173 -15.93 23.01 -3.08
CA ILE A 173 -16.37 22.18 -4.21
C ILE A 173 -15.24 21.28 -4.72
N TRP A 174 -14.01 21.82 -4.77
CA TRP A 174 -12.85 21.07 -5.23
C TRP A 174 -12.51 19.95 -4.25
N THR A 175 -12.54 20.23 -2.95
CA THR A 175 -12.25 19.24 -1.90
C THR A 175 -13.34 18.19 -1.83
N TRP A 176 -14.62 18.57 -1.93
CA TRP A 176 -15.75 17.62 -1.92
C TRP A 176 -15.64 16.62 -3.07
N MET A 177 -15.45 17.10 -4.30
CA MET A 177 -15.26 16.24 -5.47
C MET A 177 -14.01 15.36 -5.31
N THR A 178 -12.86 15.97 -4.98
CA THR A 178 -11.57 15.26 -4.91
C THR A 178 -11.56 14.20 -3.84
N LEU A 179 -12.05 14.50 -2.63
CA LEU A 179 -12.06 13.53 -1.53
C LEU A 179 -13.11 12.44 -1.74
N THR A 180 -14.29 12.76 -2.24
CA THR A 180 -15.33 11.74 -2.49
C THR A 180 -14.92 10.81 -3.63
N PHE A 181 -14.45 11.38 -4.75
CA PHE A 181 -13.92 10.58 -5.86
C PHE A 181 -12.71 9.75 -5.42
N GLY A 182 -11.76 10.38 -4.72
CA GLY A 182 -10.57 9.70 -4.19
C GLY A 182 -10.93 8.56 -3.25
N TYR A 183 -11.83 8.78 -2.30
CA TYR A 183 -12.29 7.75 -1.37
C TYR A 183 -12.97 6.59 -2.07
N GLN A 184 -13.92 6.85 -2.98
CA GLN A 184 -14.68 5.79 -3.64
C GLN A 184 -13.83 5.02 -4.67
N SER A 185 -12.93 5.70 -5.38
CA SER A 185 -12.16 5.08 -6.46
C SER A 185 -11.03 4.16 -6.00
N VAL A 186 -10.63 4.22 -4.73
CA VAL A 186 -9.62 3.35 -4.13
C VAL A 186 -10.21 2.17 -3.34
N GLN A 187 -11.52 2.13 -3.11
CA GLN A 187 -12.17 0.98 -2.46
C GLN A 187 -12.07 -0.27 -3.35
N HIS A 188 -12.22 -1.46 -2.77
CA HIS A 188 -12.26 -2.70 -3.54
C HIS A 188 -13.47 -2.70 -4.49
N VAL A 189 -14.66 -2.46 -3.93
CA VAL A 189 -15.89 -2.25 -4.69
C VAL A 189 -15.89 -0.85 -5.31
N LYS A 190 -16.08 -0.76 -6.63
CA LYS A 190 -15.94 0.49 -7.40
C LYS A 190 -17.16 0.80 -8.25
N TYR A 191 -18.36 0.56 -7.73
CA TYR A 191 -19.59 0.86 -8.44
C TYR A 191 -19.63 2.31 -8.90
N MET A 192 -19.99 2.50 -10.17
CA MET A 192 -20.09 3.82 -10.76
C MET A 192 -21.18 4.68 -10.09
N ARG A 193 -22.30 4.07 -9.69
CA ARG A 193 -23.40 4.76 -8.96
C ARG A 193 -22.97 5.41 -7.63
N TYR A 194 -21.88 4.96 -7.00
CA TYR A 194 -21.37 5.59 -5.77
C TYR A 194 -20.74 6.96 -6.00
N LEU A 195 -20.50 7.32 -7.27
CA LEU A 195 -20.08 8.66 -7.65
C LEU A 195 -21.27 9.62 -7.83
N LEU A 196 -22.53 9.16 -7.82
CA LEU A 196 -23.72 10.00 -8.02
C LEU A 196 -23.74 11.28 -7.15
N PRO A 197 -23.35 11.26 -5.86
CA PRO A 197 -23.35 12.45 -5.01
C PRO A 197 -22.42 13.59 -5.46
N ILE A 198 -21.47 13.34 -6.37
CA ILE A 198 -20.55 14.35 -6.90
C ILE A 198 -20.88 14.83 -8.31
N TYR A 199 -21.82 14.21 -9.03
CA TYR A 199 -22.22 14.64 -10.39
C TYR A 199 -22.71 16.09 -10.43
N PRO A 200 -23.56 16.57 -9.50
CA PRO A 200 -23.95 17.99 -9.48
C PRO A 200 -22.75 18.92 -9.26
N THR A 201 -21.80 18.52 -8.41
CA THR A 201 -20.59 19.31 -8.16
C THR A 201 -19.70 19.34 -9.40
N MET A 202 -19.59 18.21 -10.12
CA MET A 202 -18.87 18.11 -11.38
C MET A 202 -19.47 19.02 -12.44
N ALA A 203 -20.80 19.03 -12.59
CA ALA A 203 -21.49 19.93 -13.52
C ALA A 203 -21.20 21.42 -13.21
N VAL A 204 -21.22 21.81 -11.93
CA VAL A 204 -20.84 23.18 -11.50
C VAL A 204 -19.37 23.49 -11.82
N ILE A 205 -18.47 22.54 -11.58
CA ILE A 205 -17.04 22.69 -11.90
C ILE A 205 -16.83 22.85 -13.41
N ALA A 206 -17.47 22.03 -14.24
CA ALA A 206 -17.42 22.17 -15.70
C ALA A 206 -17.99 23.52 -16.15
N GLY A 207 -19.16 23.93 -15.63
CA GLY A 207 -19.75 25.23 -15.93
C GLY A 207 -18.82 26.39 -15.61
N TYR A 208 -18.13 26.34 -14.45
CA TYR A 208 -17.11 27.32 -14.09
C TYR A 208 -15.97 27.38 -15.11
N GLY A 209 -15.42 26.24 -15.54
CA GLY A 209 -14.32 26.22 -16.50
C GLY A 209 -14.72 26.69 -17.90
N LEU A 210 -15.95 26.41 -18.33
CA LEU A 210 -16.48 26.92 -19.60
C LEU A 210 -16.64 28.45 -19.58
N VAL A 211 -17.18 29.01 -18.49
CA VAL A 211 -17.27 30.48 -18.32
C VAL A 211 -15.88 31.09 -18.22
N TRP A 212 -14.96 30.43 -17.51
CA TRP A 212 -13.59 30.88 -17.42
C TRP A 212 -12.90 30.93 -18.80
N LEU A 213 -13.11 29.91 -19.64
CA LEU A 213 -12.56 29.83 -21.00
C LEU A 213 -13.06 31.00 -21.85
N TRP A 214 -14.36 31.29 -21.78
CA TRP A 214 -14.98 32.43 -22.44
C TRP A 214 -14.35 33.77 -22.02
N ASP A 215 -14.26 34.02 -20.72
CA ASP A 215 -13.69 35.25 -20.16
C ASP A 215 -12.19 35.38 -20.44
N TRP A 216 -11.48 34.25 -20.49
CA TRP A 216 -10.05 34.20 -20.79
C TRP A 216 -9.80 34.55 -22.26
N ALA A 217 -10.56 33.97 -23.19
CA ALA A 217 -10.50 34.32 -24.61
C ALA A 217 -10.83 35.80 -24.86
N ALA A 218 -11.80 36.36 -24.11
CA ALA A 218 -12.13 37.77 -24.15
C ALA A 218 -11.00 38.69 -23.65
N ARG A 219 -10.26 38.28 -22.62
CA ARG A 219 -9.17 39.07 -22.02
C ARG A 219 -7.88 39.03 -22.82
N LEU A 220 -7.50 37.86 -23.36
CA LEU A 220 -6.34 37.73 -24.24
C LEU A 220 -6.51 38.47 -25.56
N GLY A 221 -7.75 38.60 -26.03
CA GLY A 221 -8.09 39.48 -27.14
C GLY A 221 -7.88 40.97 -26.86
N ARG A 222 -7.33 41.39 -25.71
CA ARG A 222 -6.90 42.76 -25.42
C ARG A 222 -5.37 42.91 -25.36
N ASN A 223 -4.61 41.82 -25.47
CA ASN A 223 -3.15 41.83 -25.38
C ASN A 223 -2.51 42.05 -26.76
N ARG A 224 -1.61 43.02 -26.89
CA ARG A 224 -0.98 43.43 -28.18
C ARG A 224 -0.09 42.34 -28.81
N THR A 225 0.41 41.38 -28.03
CA THR A 225 1.34 40.35 -28.51
C THR A 225 0.70 39.19 -29.28
N VAL A 226 -0.63 39.05 -29.26
CA VAL A 226 -1.36 37.90 -29.87
C VAL A 226 -2.25 38.35 -31.04
N GLU A 227 -1.89 39.47 -31.68
CA GLU A 227 -2.74 40.21 -32.63
C GLU A 227 -3.26 39.37 -33.81
N ARG A 228 -2.44 38.46 -34.35
CA ARG A 228 -2.81 37.58 -35.49
C ARG A 228 -3.88 36.53 -35.14
N TRP A 229 -3.89 36.04 -33.91
CA TRP A 229 -4.80 34.96 -33.44
C TRP A 229 -6.03 35.52 -32.73
N ARG A 230 -6.01 36.79 -32.36
CA ARG A 230 -7.05 37.54 -31.63
C ARG A 230 -8.46 37.32 -32.17
N ARG A 231 -8.64 37.39 -33.49
CA ARG A 231 -9.97 37.25 -34.13
C ARG A 231 -10.57 35.85 -33.99
N TRP A 232 -9.73 34.83 -33.79
CA TRP A 232 -10.14 33.43 -33.75
C TRP A 232 -10.34 32.89 -32.32
N MET A 233 -9.79 33.55 -31.29
CA MET A 233 -9.84 33.03 -29.92
C MET A 233 -11.26 32.94 -29.34
N ARG A 234 -12.08 33.98 -29.54
CA ARG A 234 -13.48 33.96 -29.10
C ARG A 234 -14.30 32.91 -29.85
N PRO A 235 -14.30 32.89 -31.21
CA PRO A 235 -14.95 31.81 -31.96
C PRO A 235 -14.50 30.42 -31.52
N ALA A 236 -13.20 30.19 -31.33
CA ALA A 236 -12.68 28.91 -30.86
C ALA A 236 -13.23 28.53 -29.48
N ALA A 237 -13.25 29.46 -28.52
CA ALA A 237 -13.86 29.23 -27.21
C ALA A 237 -15.37 28.93 -27.32
N THR A 238 -16.10 29.66 -28.17
CA THR A 238 -17.52 29.40 -28.45
C THR A 238 -17.72 28.00 -29.00
N VAL A 239 -16.89 27.57 -29.95
CA VAL A 239 -16.95 26.24 -30.56
C VAL A 239 -16.69 25.17 -29.51
N VAL A 240 -15.67 25.33 -28.65
CA VAL A 240 -15.41 24.39 -27.54
C VAL A 240 -16.59 24.31 -26.58
N ILE A 241 -17.17 25.44 -26.18
CA ILE A 241 -18.34 25.46 -25.29
C ILE A 241 -19.53 24.78 -25.96
N ALA A 242 -19.80 25.09 -27.23
CA ALA A 242 -20.88 24.48 -28.00
C ALA A 242 -20.67 22.97 -28.16
N MET A 243 -19.44 22.51 -28.44
CA MET A 243 -19.11 21.08 -28.52
C MET A 243 -19.37 20.37 -27.18
N VAL A 244 -19.00 20.99 -26.05
CA VAL A 244 -19.28 20.41 -24.73
C VAL A 244 -20.78 20.34 -24.46
N VAL A 245 -21.52 21.44 -24.66
CA VAL A 245 -22.96 21.51 -24.38
C VAL A 245 -23.75 20.59 -25.30
N LEU A 246 -23.57 20.73 -26.63
CA LEU A 246 -24.26 19.92 -27.63
C LEU A 246 -23.85 18.45 -27.53
N GLY A 247 -22.57 18.18 -27.30
CA GLY A 247 -22.07 16.81 -27.12
C GLY A 247 -22.64 16.15 -25.85
N THR A 248 -22.77 16.91 -24.75
CA THR A 248 -23.42 16.41 -23.52
C THR A 248 -24.89 16.13 -23.76
N ALA A 249 -25.60 17.03 -24.45
CA ALA A 249 -27.00 16.83 -24.81
C ALA A 249 -27.17 15.62 -25.75
N ALA A 250 -26.30 15.47 -26.75
CA ALA A 250 -26.29 14.34 -27.66
C ALA A 250 -26.07 13.01 -26.91
N TRP A 251 -25.11 12.96 -25.97
CA TRP A 251 -24.92 11.78 -25.13
C TRP A 251 -26.15 11.47 -24.27
N ALA A 252 -26.74 12.48 -23.63
CA ALA A 252 -27.94 12.30 -22.82
C ALA A 252 -29.15 11.81 -23.63
N LEU A 253 -29.34 12.32 -24.86
CA LEU A 253 -30.37 11.86 -25.78
C LEU A 253 -30.09 10.44 -26.28
N ALA A 254 -28.83 10.13 -26.60
CA ALA A 254 -28.41 8.79 -27.01
C ALA A 254 -28.70 7.76 -25.91
N PHE A 255 -28.32 8.07 -24.67
CA PHE A 255 -28.55 7.21 -23.51
C PHE A 255 -30.03 7.07 -23.19
N THR A 256 -30.79 8.15 -23.10
CA THR A 256 -32.24 8.05 -22.81
C THR A 256 -33.02 7.29 -23.88
N SER A 257 -32.48 7.18 -25.10
CA SER A 257 -33.08 6.35 -26.14
C SER A 257 -33.24 4.87 -25.75
N ILE A 258 -32.46 4.34 -24.79
CA ILE A 258 -32.59 2.93 -24.36
C ILE A 258 -33.99 2.63 -23.80
N TYR A 259 -34.61 3.62 -23.16
CA TYR A 259 -35.93 3.51 -22.53
C TYR A 259 -37.10 3.62 -23.51
N THR A 260 -36.84 3.88 -24.80
CA THR A 260 -37.88 3.87 -25.84
C THR A 260 -38.09 2.48 -26.45
N ARG A 261 -37.28 1.49 -26.04
CA ARG A 261 -37.35 0.10 -26.47
C ARG A 261 -37.73 -0.80 -25.28
N PRO A 262 -38.32 -1.99 -25.54
CA PRO A 262 -38.46 -2.99 -24.50
C PRO A 262 -37.09 -3.37 -23.91
N VAL A 263 -37.08 -3.69 -22.61
CA VAL A 263 -35.90 -4.28 -21.95
C VAL A 263 -35.51 -5.56 -22.70
N THR A 264 -34.22 -5.74 -22.94
CA THR A 264 -33.66 -6.84 -23.75
C THR A 264 -34.07 -8.22 -23.25
N ARG A 265 -34.17 -8.42 -21.92
CA ARG A 265 -34.69 -9.65 -21.30
C ARG A 265 -36.14 -9.96 -21.69
N VAL A 266 -36.99 -8.93 -21.77
CA VAL A 266 -38.39 -9.07 -22.24
C VAL A 266 -38.42 -9.40 -23.74
N ALA A 267 -37.62 -8.69 -24.54
CA ALA A 267 -37.52 -8.95 -25.98
C ALA A 267 -37.02 -10.37 -26.28
N ALA A 268 -35.98 -10.82 -25.57
CA ALA A 268 -35.44 -12.16 -25.67
C ALA A 268 -36.48 -13.22 -25.26
N SER A 269 -37.21 -13.00 -24.16
CA SER A 269 -38.23 -13.95 -23.68
C SER A 269 -39.36 -14.13 -24.71
N ARG A 270 -39.87 -13.04 -25.27
CA ARG A 270 -40.87 -13.10 -26.36
C ARG A 270 -40.37 -13.85 -27.56
N TRP A 271 -39.12 -13.59 -27.96
CA TRP A 271 -38.49 -14.29 -29.06
C TRP A 271 -38.33 -15.79 -28.77
N MET A 272 -37.93 -16.15 -27.55
CA MET A 272 -37.80 -17.56 -27.13
C MET A 272 -39.14 -18.29 -27.26
N TYR A 273 -40.23 -17.74 -26.69
CA TYR A 273 -41.59 -18.32 -26.81
C TYR A 273 -42.07 -18.51 -28.25
N GLN A 274 -41.58 -17.70 -29.19
CA GLN A 274 -41.97 -17.78 -30.60
C GLN A 274 -41.08 -18.71 -31.44
N ASN A 275 -39.82 -18.93 -31.04
CA ASN A 275 -38.80 -19.54 -31.91
C ASN A 275 -38.11 -20.78 -31.33
N ILE A 276 -38.10 -20.95 -30.01
CA ILE A 276 -37.54 -22.15 -29.37
C ILE A 276 -38.65 -23.19 -29.21
N PRO A 277 -38.45 -24.45 -29.66
CA PRO A 277 -39.43 -25.51 -29.47
C PRO A 277 -39.79 -25.73 -28.00
N ARG A 278 -41.08 -25.96 -27.73
CA ARG A 278 -41.54 -26.37 -26.40
C ARG A 278 -40.91 -27.70 -26.02
N GLY A 279 -40.52 -27.83 -24.76
CA GLY A 279 -39.83 -28.99 -24.21
C GLY A 279 -38.31 -28.96 -24.38
N SER A 280 -37.76 -28.00 -25.16
CA SER A 280 -36.30 -27.83 -25.26
C SER A 280 -35.67 -27.49 -23.91
N THR A 281 -34.42 -27.92 -23.74
CA THR A 281 -33.63 -27.66 -22.54
C THR A 281 -32.85 -26.36 -22.66
N THR A 282 -33.16 -25.39 -21.82
CA THR A 282 -32.47 -24.08 -21.75
C THR A 282 -31.67 -23.95 -20.46
N SER A 283 -30.58 -23.19 -20.46
CA SER A 283 -29.84 -22.89 -19.23
C SER A 283 -30.06 -21.48 -18.72
N PHE A 284 -29.85 -21.29 -17.41
CA PHE A 284 -29.53 -19.99 -16.84
C PHE A 284 -28.41 -20.13 -15.82
N GLU A 285 -27.73 -19.02 -15.53
CA GLU A 285 -26.63 -18.99 -14.58
C GLU A 285 -27.08 -18.45 -13.23
N MET A 286 -26.84 -19.20 -12.15
CA MET A 286 -27.04 -18.72 -10.79
C MET A 286 -26.26 -17.41 -10.61
N TRP A 287 -26.89 -16.39 -10.03
CA TRP A 287 -26.43 -14.98 -9.92
C TRP A 287 -26.77 -14.07 -11.10
N ASP A 288 -27.42 -14.56 -12.16
CA ASP A 288 -28.07 -13.73 -13.19
C ASP A 288 -29.57 -14.03 -13.31
N ASP A 289 -30.28 -13.23 -14.12
CA ASP A 289 -31.72 -13.40 -14.32
C ASP A 289 -32.01 -14.60 -15.23
N ALA A 290 -32.88 -15.49 -14.78
CA ALA A 290 -33.36 -16.62 -15.57
C ALA A 290 -34.25 -16.14 -16.74
N LEU A 291 -34.05 -16.71 -17.92
CA LEU A 291 -34.87 -16.48 -19.10
C LEU A 291 -35.41 -17.81 -19.64
N PRO A 292 -36.64 -17.82 -20.20
CA PRO A 292 -37.49 -16.65 -20.44
C PRO A 292 -38.27 -16.18 -19.19
N LEU A 293 -38.65 -14.90 -19.17
CA LEU A 293 -39.51 -14.30 -18.14
C LEU A 293 -40.95 -14.78 -18.28
N ASN A 294 -41.70 -14.82 -17.17
CA ASN A 294 -43.14 -15.12 -17.18
C ASN A 294 -43.93 -13.88 -17.61
N ILE A 295 -44.24 -13.78 -18.91
CA ILE A 295 -44.87 -12.61 -19.53
C ILE A 295 -45.88 -13.05 -20.60
N ASP A 296 -46.81 -12.16 -20.94
CA ASP A 296 -47.79 -12.36 -22.03
C ASP A 296 -48.60 -13.69 -21.93
N GLY A 297 -48.84 -14.17 -20.71
CA GLY A 297 -49.57 -15.43 -20.45
C GLY A 297 -48.71 -16.70 -20.52
N HIS A 298 -47.42 -16.58 -20.83
CA HIS A 298 -46.47 -17.68 -20.85
C HIS A 298 -45.76 -17.86 -19.49
N ILE A 299 -45.51 -19.11 -19.12
CA ILE A 299 -44.74 -19.48 -17.93
C ILE A 299 -43.54 -20.31 -18.40
N GLY A 300 -42.33 -19.76 -18.27
CA GLY A 300 -41.12 -20.36 -18.83
C GLY A 300 -40.88 -21.78 -18.33
N GLY A 301 -41.05 -22.02 -17.03
CA GLY A 301 -40.89 -23.35 -16.42
C GLY A 301 -41.94 -24.39 -16.84
N ASN A 302 -43.04 -23.98 -17.48
CA ASN A 302 -44.03 -24.92 -18.03
C ASN A 302 -43.75 -25.28 -19.50
N GLU A 303 -42.97 -24.47 -20.21
CA GLU A 303 -42.71 -24.63 -21.64
C GLU A 303 -41.30 -25.16 -21.96
N TYR A 304 -40.35 -25.02 -21.03
CA TYR A 304 -38.96 -25.43 -21.20
C TYR A 304 -38.46 -26.23 -20.01
N GLN A 305 -37.53 -27.15 -20.26
CA GLN A 305 -36.73 -27.74 -19.19
C GLN A 305 -35.59 -26.77 -18.86
N VAL A 306 -35.52 -26.29 -17.63
CA VAL A 306 -34.56 -25.26 -17.24
C VAL A 306 -33.45 -25.85 -16.38
N VAL A 307 -32.22 -25.78 -16.87
CA VAL A 307 -31.00 -26.21 -16.15
C VAL A 307 -30.35 -25.00 -15.49
N GLN A 308 -30.32 -24.98 -14.17
CA GLN A 308 -29.53 -24.00 -13.41
C GLN A 308 -28.06 -24.41 -13.42
N MET A 309 -27.21 -23.56 -14.00
CA MET A 309 -25.76 -23.69 -13.92
C MET A 309 -25.24 -22.90 -12.71
N GLU A 310 -24.14 -23.37 -12.10
CA GLU A 310 -23.46 -22.68 -11.01
C GLU A 310 -22.00 -22.33 -11.35
N PRO A 311 -21.76 -21.32 -12.22
CA PRO A 311 -20.41 -21.02 -12.68
C PRO A 311 -19.47 -20.55 -11.56
N TYR A 312 -19.99 -19.99 -10.46
CA TYR A 312 -19.20 -19.58 -9.29
C TYR A 312 -18.84 -20.71 -8.31
N TRP A 313 -19.34 -21.94 -8.50
CA TRP A 313 -18.90 -23.08 -7.68
C TRP A 313 -17.37 -23.21 -7.78
N GLU A 314 -16.66 -23.47 -6.68
CA GLU A 314 -15.23 -23.81 -6.72
C GLU A 314 -14.93 -24.91 -7.75
N ALA A 315 -13.81 -24.75 -8.45
CA ALA A 315 -13.36 -25.75 -9.40
C ALA A 315 -12.86 -27.00 -8.65
N THR A 316 -13.69 -28.04 -8.63
CA THR A 316 -13.39 -29.36 -8.06
C THR A 316 -13.69 -30.46 -9.08
N PRO A 317 -13.19 -31.69 -8.90
CA PRO A 317 -13.57 -32.82 -9.76
C PRO A 317 -15.10 -32.98 -9.88
N GLU A 318 -15.83 -32.83 -8.78
CA GLU A 318 -17.30 -32.92 -8.76
C GLU A 318 -17.96 -31.82 -9.60
N LYS A 319 -17.44 -30.58 -9.54
CA LYS A 319 -17.93 -29.50 -10.41
C LYS A 319 -17.72 -29.83 -11.88
N ARG A 320 -16.60 -30.47 -12.24
CA ARG A 320 -16.31 -30.86 -13.64
C ARG A 320 -17.36 -31.84 -14.14
N GLU A 321 -17.64 -32.89 -13.37
CA GLU A 321 -18.68 -33.88 -13.68
C GLU A 321 -20.05 -33.21 -13.83
N LYS A 322 -20.38 -32.29 -12.91
CA LYS A 322 -21.65 -31.57 -12.97
C LYS A 322 -21.76 -30.66 -14.19
N LEU A 323 -20.69 -29.94 -14.53
CA LEU A 323 -20.62 -29.11 -15.74
C LEU A 323 -20.84 -29.95 -17.00
N LEU A 324 -20.20 -31.11 -17.09
CA LEU A 324 -20.37 -32.05 -18.19
C LEU A 324 -21.83 -32.54 -18.27
N SER A 325 -22.44 -32.91 -17.14
CA SER A 325 -23.86 -33.32 -17.12
C SER A 325 -24.79 -32.22 -17.60
N TRP A 326 -24.55 -30.96 -17.20
CA TRP A 326 -25.35 -29.83 -17.66
C TRP A 326 -25.22 -29.65 -19.17
N LEU A 327 -23.98 -29.65 -19.68
CA LEU A 327 -23.72 -29.45 -21.12
C LEU A 327 -24.29 -30.60 -21.97
N ALA A 328 -24.29 -31.83 -21.46
CA ALA A 328 -24.92 -32.96 -22.14
C ALA A 328 -26.43 -32.73 -22.37
N GLU A 329 -27.12 -32.15 -21.39
CA GLU A 329 -28.58 -31.91 -21.43
C GLU A 329 -28.98 -30.62 -22.15
N ILE A 330 -28.22 -29.52 -22.01
CA ILE A 330 -28.63 -28.18 -22.47
C ILE A 330 -28.63 -28.07 -24.00
N GLU A 331 -29.78 -27.76 -24.61
CA GLU A 331 -29.87 -27.46 -26.04
C GLU A 331 -29.56 -25.98 -26.34
N TYR A 332 -29.97 -25.08 -25.45
CA TYR A 332 -29.77 -23.63 -25.59
C TYR A 332 -29.11 -23.04 -24.35
N ILE A 333 -27.92 -22.45 -24.53
CA ILE A 333 -27.27 -21.69 -23.45
C ILE A 333 -27.76 -20.24 -23.52
N VAL A 334 -28.36 -19.75 -22.44
CA VAL A 334 -28.89 -18.38 -22.37
C VAL A 334 -28.09 -17.55 -21.36
N LEU A 335 -27.32 -16.60 -21.88
CA LEU A 335 -26.59 -15.62 -21.08
C LEU A 335 -27.42 -14.33 -21.02
N SER A 336 -27.99 -14.01 -19.86
CA SER A 336 -28.88 -12.86 -19.71
C SER A 336 -28.15 -11.53 -19.47
N SER A 337 -26.86 -11.57 -19.12
CA SER A 337 -25.96 -10.40 -19.07
C SER A 337 -24.48 -10.81 -19.10
N ASN A 338 -23.56 -9.85 -18.93
CA ASN A 338 -22.12 -10.10 -18.77
C ASN A 338 -21.66 -10.33 -17.33
N ARG A 339 -22.58 -10.43 -16.36
CA ARG A 339 -22.25 -10.46 -14.93
C ARG A 339 -21.26 -11.57 -14.57
N LEU A 340 -21.40 -12.77 -15.12
CA LEU A 340 -20.53 -13.90 -14.77
C LEU A 340 -19.33 -14.03 -15.71
N TYR A 341 -19.54 -14.05 -17.02
CA TYR A 341 -18.42 -14.15 -17.97
C TYR A 341 -17.50 -12.91 -17.98
N GLY A 342 -17.98 -11.75 -17.50
CA GLY A 342 -17.18 -10.54 -17.32
C GLY A 342 -16.38 -10.50 -16.00
N SER A 343 -16.70 -11.37 -15.04
CA SER A 343 -16.12 -11.35 -13.68
C SER A 343 -15.28 -12.58 -13.37
N ILE A 344 -15.74 -13.79 -13.70
CA ILE A 344 -15.07 -15.06 -13.38
C ILE A 344 -13.68 -15.18 -14.03
N PRO A 345 -13.49 -14.87 -15.33
CA PRO A 345 -12.17 -14.92 -15.98
C PRO A 345 -11.11 -14.01 -15.37
N ARG A 346 -11.50 -13.07 -14.50
CA ARG A 346 -10.55 -12.20 -13.77
C ARG A 346 -9.84 -12.94 -12.63
N LEU A 347 -10.29 -14.16 -12.29
CA LEU A 347 -9.76 -15.04 -11.26
C LEU A 347 -9.37 -16.42 -11.85
N PRO A 348 -8.47 -16.47 -12.85
CA PRO A 348 -8.18 -17.70 -13.59
C PRO A 348 -7.52 -18.78 -12.73
N THR A 349 -6.78 -18.40 -11.68
CA THR A 349 -6.15 -19.34 -10.75
C THR A 349 -7.15 -20.06 -9.85
N ARG A 350 -8.35 -19.49 -9.66
CA ARG A 350 -9.43 -20.05 -8.83
C ARG A 350 -10.51 -20.73 -9.67
N PHE A 351 -10.85 -20.15 -10.82
CA PHE A 351 -11.87 -20.68 -11.73
C PHE A 351 -11.30 -21.05 -13.11
N PRO A 352 -10.24 -21.87 -13.20
CA PRO A 352 -9.62 -22.19 -14.49
C PRO A 352 -10.59 -22.92 -15.42
N LEU A 353 -11.34 -23.90 -14.88
CA LEU A 353 -12.35 -24.67 -15.61
C LEU A 353 -13.45 -23.77 -16.21
N THR A 354 -14.03 -22.90 -15.40
CA THR A 354 -15.13 -22.03 -15.84
C THR A 354 -14.66 -20.91 -16.77
N THR A 355 -13.43 -20.44 -16.59
CA THR A 355 -12.80 -19.51 -17.54
C THR A 355 -12.71 -20.17 -18.92
N ARG A 356 -12.21 -21.42 -18.97
CA ARG A 356 -12.12 -22.19 -20.21
C ARG A 356 -13.48 -22.48 -20.85
N TYR A 357 -14.50 -22.78 -20.04
CA TYR A 357 -15.88 -22.93 -20.52
C TYR A 357 -16.37 -21.70 -21.30
N TYR A 358 -16.19 -20.49 -20.76
CA TYR A 358 -16.61 -19.28 -21.48
C TYR A 358 -15.79 -19.03 -22.76
N GLU A 359 -14.46 -19.23 -22.71
CA GLU A 359 -13.61 -19.11 -23.88
C GLU A 359 -14.05 -20.05 -25.01
N ALA A 360 -14.33 -21.31 -24.66
CA ALA A 360 -14.81 -22.33 -25.61
C ALA A 360 -16.22 -22.02 -26.12
N LEU A 361 -17.11 -21.49 -25.28
CA LEU A 361 -18.46 -21.08 -25.67
C LEU A 361 -18.43 -19.93 -26.69
N PHE A 362 -17.67 -18.88 -26.42
CA PHE A 362 -17.60 -17.70 -27.30
C PHE A 362 -16.80 -17.95 -28.58
N SER A 363 -15.83 -18.87 -28.57
CA SER A 363 -15.07 -19.28 -29.77
C SER A 363 -15.81 -20.31 -30.63
N GLY A 364 -16.86 -20.96 -30.11
CA GLY A 364 -17.58 -22.05 -30.77
C GLY A 364 -16.91 -23.42 -30.64
N GLU A 365 -15.77 -23.52 -29.95
CA GLU A 365 -15.04 -24.76 -29.68
C GLU A 365 -15.85 -25.72 -28.78
N LEU A 366 -16.73 -25.18 -27.92
CA LEU A 366 -17.57 -25.96 -27.01
C LEU A 366 -18.63 -26.82 -27.73
N GLY A 367 -18.86 -26.62 -29.04
CA GLY A 367 -19.94 -27.28 -29.77
C GLY A 367 -21.28 -26.55 -29.73
N TYR A 368 -21.26 -25.25 -29.44
CA TYR A 368 -22.42 -24.37 -29.47
C TYR A 368 -22.15 -23.22 -30.45
N ASP A 369 -23.14 -22.88 -31.27
CA ASP A 369 -23.08 -21.73 -32.17
C ASP A 369 -23.84 -20.55 -31.58
N HIS A 370 -23.33 -19.35 -31.82
CA HIS A 370 -24.05 -18.12 -31.54
C HIS A 370 -25.36 -18.09 -32.36
N LEU A 371 -26.50 -18.02 -31.68
CA LEU A 371 -27.81 -18.02 -32.33
C LEU A 371 -28.34 -16.60 -32.53
N ILE A 372 -28.38 -15.82 -31.46
CA ILE A 372 -28.93 -14.45 -31.48
C ILE A 372 -28.44 -13.63 -30.29
N THR A 373 -28.38 -12.31 -30.46
CA THR A 373 -28.10 -11.33 -29.41
C THR A 373 -29.15 -10.24 -29.39
N PHE A 374 -29.60 -9.87 -28.18
CA PHE A 374 -30.48 -8.73 -27.94
C PHE A 374 -29.71 -7.63 -27.21
N THR A 375 -29.70 -6.43 -27.78
CA THR A 375 -29.09 -5.23 -27.19
C THR A 375 -30.09 -4.07 -27.21
N SER A 376 -29.94 -3.16 -26.25
CA SER A 376 -30.61 -1.85 -26.27
C SER A 376 -29.56 -0.78 -25.95
N ARG A 377 -28.53 -0.68 -26.79
CA ARG A 377 -27.43 0.26 -26.61
C ARG A 377 -27.87 1.72 -26.82
N PRO A 378 -27.19 2.71 -26.22
CA PRO A 378 -27.39 4.12 -26.52
C PRO A 378 -27.27 4.39 -28.02
N ARG A 379 -28.22 5.14 -28.60
CA ARG A 379 -28.18 5.49 -30.02
C ARG A 379 -28.79 6.85 -30.31
N LEU A 380 -28.19 7.56 -31.26
CA LEU A 380 -28.67 8.87 -31.71
C LEU A 380 -28.50 8.98 -33.23
N PHE A 381 -29.53 9.44 -33.94
CA PHE A 381 -29.54 9.55 -35.41
C PHE A 381 -29.12 8.27 -36.15
N GLY A 382 -29.50 7.10 -35.63
CA GLY A 382 -29.14 5.80 -36.21
C GLY A 382 -27.72 5.31 -35.87
N VAL A 383 -26.91 6.12 -35.20
CA VAL A 383 -25.57 5.73 -34.74
C VAL A 383 -25.68 5.10 -33.36
N GLU A 384 -25.30 3.83 -33.26
CA GLU A 384 -25.24 3.09 -31.99
C GLU A 384 -23.87 3.27 -31.32
N ILE A 385 -23.88 3.45 -30.00
CA ILE A 385 -22.68 3.56 -29.17
C ILE A 385 -22.58 2.27 -28.34
N THR A 386 -21.55 1.47 -28.59
CA THR A 386 -21.33 0.22 -27.86
C THR A 386 -20.74 0.51 -26.48
N ASP A 387 -21.53 0.26 -25.43
CA ASP A 387 -21.16 0.46 -24.03
C ASP A 387 -21.03 -0.86 -23.24
N ASP A 388 -20.89 -2.00 -23.94
CA ASP A 388 -20.75 -3.35 -23.37
C ASP A 388 -19.60 -3.49 -22.34
N ASP A 389 -18.56 -2.64 -22.40
CA ASP A 389 -17.40 -2.62 -21.47
C ASP A 389 -17.53 -1.55 -20.35
N ALA A 390 -18.72 -1.01 -20.14
CA ALA A 390 -19.02 -0.18 -18.98
C ALA A 390 -19.14 -1.01 -17.68
N ASP A 391 -19.06 -0.32 -16.54
CA ASP A 391 -19.29 -0.90 -15.21
C ASP A 391 -20.64 -1.64 -15.17
N GLU A 392 -20.70 -2.78 -14.47
CA GLU A 392 -21.92 -3.61 -14.40
C GLU A 392 -23.15 -2.80 -13.98
N SER A 393 -22.98 -1.86 -13.04
CA SER A 393 -24.08 -1.02 -12.56
C SER A 393 -24.63 -0.02 -13.59
N PHE A 394 -23.94 0.15 -14.73
CA PHE A 394 -24.35 1.03 -15.84
C PHE A 394 -25.17 0.28 -16.91
N THR A 395 -24.90 -1.00 -17.16
CA THR A 395 -25.53 -1.75 -18.27
C THR A 395 -26.50 -2.84 -17.80
N VAL A 396 -26.13 -3.64 -16.80
CA VAL A 396 -26.85 -4.89 -16.48
C VAL A 396 -28.26 -4.66 -15.93
N TYR A 397 -28.51 -3.51 -15.32
CA TYR A 397 -29.80 -3.16 -14.74
C TYR A 397 -30.77 -2.51 -15.74
N ASP A 398 -30.27 -1.67 -16.66
CA ASP A 398 -31.11 -0.89 -17.57
C ASP A 398 -31.23 -1.53 -18.98
N HIS A 399 -30.13 -2.00 -19.54
CA HIS A 399 -30.05 -2.50 -20.93
C HIS A 399 -29.04 -3.64 -21.10
N PRO A 400 -29.19 -4.78 -20.39
CA PRO A 400 -28.25 -5.88 -20.44
C PRO A 400 -28.16 -6.49 -21.84
N LYS A 401 -26.98 -7.02 -22.21
CA LYS A 401 -26.80 -7.78 -23.44
C LYS A 401 -27.19 -9.24 -23.21
N VAL A 402 -28.28 -9.68 -23.83
CA VAL A 402 -28.71 -11.09 -23.79
C VAL A 402 -28.13 -11.80 -25.01
N THR A 403 -27.50 -12.97 -24.81
CA THR A 403 -26.95 -13.79 -25.90
C THR A 403 -27.42 -15.23 -25.73
N ILE A 404 -27.92 -15.82 -26.81
CA ILE A 404 -28.39 -17.20 -26.85
C ILE A 404 -27.49 -17.99 -27.79
N PHE A 405 -27.06 -19.16 -27.35
CA PHE A 405 -26.30 -20.12 -28.14
C PHE A 405 -27.12 -21.38 -28.35
N LYS A 406 -26.93 -22.06 -29.49
CA LYS A 406 -27.60 -23.32 -29.82
C LYS A 406 -26.57 -24.44 -29.92
N LYS A 407 -26.85 -25.58 -29.30
CA LYS A 407 -26.05 -26.80 -29.42
C LYS A 407 -26.00 -27.25 -30.89
N ARG A 408 -24.79 -27.53 -31.39
CA ARG A 408 -24.61 -28.05 -32.75
C ARG A 408 -25.01 -29.53 -32.85
N PRO A 409 -25.43 -29.99 -34.05
CA PRO A 409 -25.68 -31.41 -34.29
C PRO A 409 -24.45 -32.31 -34.09
N ASP A 410 -23.24 -31.77 -34.24
CA ASP A 410 -21.97 -32.48 -34.08
C ASP A 410 -21.36 -32.36 -32.67
N PHE A 411 -22.13 -31.84 -31.69
CA PHE A 411 -21.71 -31.76 -30.30
C PHE A 411 -21.32 -33.15 -29.78
N SER A 412 -20.14 -33.24 -29.16
CA SER A 412 -19.63 -34.47 -28.54
C SER A 412 -19.18 -34.13 -27.13
N ILE A 413 -19.74 -34.84 -26.15
CA ILE A 413 -19.39 -34.64 -24.75
C ILE A 413 -17.95 -35.10 -24.48
N GLU A 414 -17.47 -36.12 -25.19
CA GLU A 414 -16.11 -36.66 -25.09
C GLU A 414 -15.06 -35.60 -25.46
N LYS A 415 -15.32 -34.77 -26.48
CA LYS A 415 -14.45 -33.64 -26.83
C LYS A 415 -14.40 -32.59 -25.72
N VAL A 416 -15.52 -32.34 -25.05
CA VAL A 416 -15.60 -31.40 -23.92
C VAL A 416 -14.87 -31.97 -22.69
N GLU A 417 -14.98 -33.28 -22.46
CA GLU A 417 -14.23 -33.98 -21.41
C GLU A 417 -12.71 -33.87 -21.62
N GLU A 418 -12.24 -34.14 -22.84
CA GLU A 418 -10.83 -34.00 -23.22
C GLU A 418 -10.33 -32.56 -22.99
N MET A 419 -11.14 -31.56 -23.38
CA MET A 419 -10.83 -30.14 -23.17
C MET A 419 -10.61 -29.79 -21.69
N PHE A 420 -11.31 -30.47 -20.79
CA PHE A 420 -11.23 -30.22 -19.34
C PHE A 420 -10.34 -31.21 -18.58
N ALA A 421 -9.81 -32.24 -19.22
CA ALA A 421 -9.02 -33.29 -18.58
C ALA A 421 -7.69 -32.78 -17.98
N GLY A 422 -7.02 -31.85 -18.67
CA GLY A 422 -5.70 -31.34 -18.30
C GLY A 422 -5.64 -30.43 -17.06
N TYR A 423 -6.78 -30.07 -16.46
CA TYR A 423 -6.82 -29.23 -15.27
C TYR A 423 -6.68 -30.07 -13.99
N ASP A 424 -5.60 -29.84 -13.23
CA ASP A 424 -5.43 -30.32 -11.86
C ASP A 424 -6.34 -29.53 -10.91
N LEU A 425 -7.54 -30.06 -10.67
CA LEU A 425 -8.55 -29.41 -9.84
C LEU A 425 -8.33 -29.64 -8.33
N GLU A 426 -7.44 -30.56 -7.94
CA GLU A 426 -7.15 -30.85 -6.53
C GLU A 426 -6.20 -29.82 -5.92
N ARG A 427 -5.31 -29.24 -6.74
CA ARG A 427 -4.30 -28.26 -6.30
C ARG A 427 -4.66 -26.80 -6.59
N ILE A 428 -5.94 -26.51 -6.81
CA ILE A 428 -6.38 -25.15 -7.13
C ILE A 428 -6.15 -24.19 -5.96
N VAL A 429 -5.53 -23.06 -6.28
CA VAL A 429 -5.25 -22.01 -5.31
C VAL A 429 -6.51 -21.16 -5.10
N ARG A 430 -7.19 -21.39 -3.97
CA ARG A 430 -8.42 -20.67 -3.59
C ARG A 430 -8.08 -19.31 -2.99
N VAL A 431 -7.97 -18.30 -3.85
CA VAL A 431 -7.66 -16.92 -3.47
C VAL A 431 -8.90 -16.02 -3.56
N MET A 432 -9.07 -15.15 -2.57
CA MET A 432 -10.08 -14.09 -2.64
C MET A 432 -9.71 -13.04 -3.70
N PRO A 433 -10.70 -12.31 -4.27
CA PRO A 433 -10.48 -11.19 -5.19
C PRO A 433 -9.37 -10.20 -4.78
N ARG A 434 -9.34 -9.86 -3.49
CA ARG A 434 -8.36 -8.93 -2.92
C ARG A 434 -6.95 -9.50 -2.89
N GLN A 435 -6.80 -10.80 -2.68
CA GLN A 435 -5.52 -11.51 -2.70
C GLN A 435 -5.00 -11.65 -4.14
N ALA A 436 -5.86 -12.08 -5.07
CA ALA A 436 -5.52 -12.20 -6.49
C ALA A 436 -5.14 -10.86 -7.13
N THR A 437 -5.64 -9.74 -6.60
CA THR A 437 -5.23 -8.40 -7.05
C THR A 437 -3.85 -8.00 -6.50
N ARG A 438 -3.49 -8.44 -5.28
CA ARG A 438 -2.18 -8.17 -4.66
C ARG A 438 -1.07 -9.07 -5.21
N ALA A 439 -1.42 -10.29 -5.60
CA ALA A 439 -0.52 -11.30 -6.11
C ALA A 439 -1.11 -11.92 -7.39
N PRO A 440 -1.08 -11.21 -8.54
CA PRO A 440 -1.74 -11.66 -9.77
C PRO A 440 -1.21 -12.99 -10.28
N ASN A 441 0.07 -13.28 -10.06
CA ASN A 441 0.75 -14.53 -10.40
C ASN A 441 0.93 -15.45 -9.18
N GLY A 442 0.24 -15.20 -8.06
CA GLY A 442 0.38 -16.01 -6.85
C GLY A 442 1.77 -15.91 -6.19
N LEU A 443 2.51 -14.82 -6.45
CA LEU A 443 3.90 -14.62 -5.99
C LEU A 443 4.93 -15.53 -6.69
N MET A 444 4.53 -16.17 -7.79
CA MET A 444 5.40 -17.00 -8.63
C MET A 444 6.24 -16.12 -9.55
N LEU A 445 7.45 -16.57 -9.90
CA LEU A 445 8.24 -15.94 -10.96
C LEU A 445 7.80 -16.51 -12.31
N ASP A 446 7.74 -15.70 -13.34
CA ASP A 446 7.57 -16.18 -14.71
C ASP A 446 8.88 -16.77 -15.28
N ASP A 447 8.81 -17.35 -16.47
CA ASP A 447 9.95 -18.04 -17.09
C ASP A 447 11.10 -17.08 -17.44
N ASP A 448 10.80 -15.84 -17.83
CA ASP A 448 11.78 -14.82 -18.16
C ASP A 448 12.48 -14.31 -16.89
N GLU A 449 11.71 -14.02 -15.84
CA GLU A 449 12.21 -13.70 -14.51
C GLU A 449 13.10 -14.82 -13.97
N TRP A 450 12.69 -16.08 -14.13
CA TRP A 450 13.49 -17.25 -13.75
C TRP A 450 14.81 -17.32 -14.51
N ALA A 451 14.80 -17.07 -15.82
CA ALA A 451 16.00 -17.06 -16.65
C ALA A 451 16.99 -15.99 -16.17
N VAL A 452 16.49 -14.79 -15.86
CA VAL A 452 17.30 -13.67 -15.34
C VAL A 452 17.89 -13.98 -13.96
N GLN A 453 17.14 -14.61 -13.06
CA GLN A 453 17.66 -15.03 -11.75
C GLN A 453 18.72 -16.14 -11.87
N ARG A 454 18.58 -17.05 -12.85
CA ARG A 454 19.57 -18.10 -13.13
C ARG A 454 20.84 -17.56 -13.77
N ALA A 455 20.76 -16.46 -14.51
CA ALA A 455 21.91 -15.82 -15.16
C ALA A 455 22.93 -15.18 -14.18
N GLY A 456 22.58 -15.04 -12.89
CA GLY A 456 23.43 -14.47 -11.83
C GLY A 456 24.75 -15.21 -11.55
N GLY A 457 25.01 -16.33 -12.22
CA GLY A 457 26.25 -17.10 -12.15
C GLY A 457 26.25 -18.20 -11.08
N THR A 458 27.33 -18.98 -11.06
CA THR A 458 27.53 -20.07 -10.09
C THR A 458 28.28 -19.58 -8.86
N TRP A 459 28.10 -20.25 -7.72
CA TRP A 459 28.81 -19.95 -6.48
C TRP A 459 30.33 -19.95 -6.63
N SER A 460 30.90 -20.88 -7.40
CA SER A 460 32.34 -20.96 -7.67
C SER A 460 32.86 -19.78 -8.50
N ARG A 461 32.01 -19.20 -9.37
CA ARG A 461 32.34 -17.98 -10.13
C ARG A 461 32.28 -16.74 -9.26
N LEU A 462 31.30 -16.65 -8.37
CA LEU A 462 31.12 -15.50 -7.48
C LEU A 462 32.14 -15.48 -6.33
N PHE A 463 32.55 -16.65 -5.81
CA PHE A 463 33.40 -16.78 -4.63
C PHE A 463 34.56 -17.75 -4.85
N GLN A 464 35.74 -17.19 -5.15
CA GLN A 464 36.97 -17.97 -5.27
C GLN A 464 37.57 -18.24 -3.89
N ARG A 465 37.49 -19.50 -3.44
CA ARG A 465 37.96 -19.93 -2.10
C ARG A 465 39.44 -19.63 -1.84
N ASN A 466 40.27 -19.65 -2.86
CA ASN A 466 41.72 -19.45 -2.75
C ASN A 466 42.16 -17.97 -2.84
N SER A 467 41.22 -17.04 -3.04
CA SER A 467 41.51 -15.61 -3.15
C SER A 467 42.04 -15.01 -1.84
N LEU A 468 42.77 -13.88 -1.93
CA LEU A 468 43.29 -13.17 -0.76
C LEU A 468 42.19 -12.83 0.25
N ALA A 469 41.02 -12.41 -0.26
CA ALA A 469 39.84 -12.11 0.55
C ALA A 469 39.42 -13.29 1.43
N ASN A 470 39.54 -14.53 0.94
CA ASN A 470 39.15 -15.73 1.68
C ASN A 470 40.30 -16.34 2.49
N ARG A 471 41.56 -16.00 2.18
CA ARG A 471 42.72 -16.33 3.03
C ARG A 471 42.78 -15.45 4.28
N LEU A 472 42.40 -14.17 4.16
CA LEU A 472 42.38 -13.19 5.25
C LEU A 472 40.99 -12.53 5.37
N PRO A 473 39.93 -13.30 5.68
CA PRO A 473 38.54 -12.82 5.61
C PRO A 473 38.24 -11.75 6.64
N THR A 474 38.69 -11.90 7.89
CA THR A 474 38.48 -10.90 8.95
C THR A 474 39.12 -9.55 8.59
N LEU A 475 40.38 -9.57 8.13
CA LEU A 475 41.09 -8.35 7.74
C LEU A 475 40.42 -7.69 6.54
N THR A 476 40.10 -8.47 5.50
CA THR A 476 39.45 -7.96 4.29
C THR A 476 38.10 -7.31 4.60
N TRP A 477 37.31 -7.94 5.49
CA TRP A 477 36.02 -7.41 5.92
C TRP A 477 36.15 -6.09 6.70
N LEU A 478 37.07 -6.02 7.67
CA LEU A 478 37.32 -4.81 8.46
C LEU A 478 37.84 -3.65 7.60
N VAL A 479 38.72 -3.93 6.64
CA VAL A 479 39.21 -2.93 5.68
C VAL A 479 38.05 -2.44 4.81
N ALA A 480 37.24 -3.34 4.24
CA ALA A 480 36.10 -2.95 3.42
C ALA A 480 35.08 -2.11 4.22
N LEU A 481 34.77 -2.53 5.46
CA LEU A 481 33.87 -1.80 6.34
C LEU A 481 34.42 -0.40 6.69
N SER A 482 35.72 -0.30 6.93
CA SER A 482 36.40 0.98 7.18
C SER A 482 36.35 1.89 5.96
N VAL A 483 36.61 1.36 4.76
CA VAL A 483 36.51 2.12 3.49
C VAL A 483 35.09 2.63 3.28
N VAL A 484 34.08 1.77 3.47
CA VAL A 484 32.67 2.15 3.33
C VAL A 484 32.26 3.20 4.37
N GLY A 485 32.70 3.07 5.62
CA GLY A 485 32.46 4.07 6.66
C GLY A 485 33.14 5.41 6.38
N LEU A 486 34.41 5.40 6.00
CA LEU A 486 35.17 6.60 5.63
C LEU A 486 34.58 7.30 4.40
N ALA A 487 34.12 6.52 3.41
CA ALA A 487 33.43 7.06 2.26
C ALA A 487 32.14 7.80 2.66
N ALA A 488 31.45 7.41 3.73
CA ALA A 488 30.26 8.10 4.21
C ALA A 488 30.55 9.24 5.21
N PHE A 489 31.76 9.30 5.78
CA PHE A 489 32.08 10.26 6.83
C PHE A 489 31.88 11.72 6.43
N PRO A 490 32.33 12.22 5.25
CA PRO A 490 32.08 13.61 4.85
C PRO A 490 30.60 13.97 4.74
N LEU A 491 29.75 13.02 4.33
CA LEU A 491 28.30 13.21 4.28
C LEU A 491 27.71 13.29 5.70
N GLY A 492 28.13 12.36 6.56
CA GLY A 492 27.79 12.36 7.99
C GLY A 492 28.22 13.64 8.69
N PHE A 493 29.40 14.17 8.38
CA PHE A 493 29.95 15.41 8.94
C PHE A 493 29.05 16.63 8.72
N VAL A 494 28.37 16.68 7.58
CA VAL A 494 27.39 17.74 7.26
C VAL A 494 26.02 17.42 7.86
N ALA A 495 25.53 16.20 7.68
CA ALA A 495 24.21 15.79 8.16
C ALA A 495 24.09 15.86 9.69
N PHE A 496 25.12 15.42 10.40
CA PHE A 496 25.20 15.34 11.85
C PHE A 496 26.02 16.48 12.46
N ARG A 497 26.06 17.65 11.83
CA ARG A 497 26.83 18.83 12.29
C ARG A 497 26.52 19.29 13.73
N ARG A 498 25.37 18.87 14.28
CA ARG A 498 24.94 19.19 15.66
C ARG A 498 25.47 18.18 16.69
N LEU A 499 25.95 17.02 16.26
CA LEU A 499 26.58 16.05 17.15
C LEU A 499 28.03 16.43 17.41
N ARG A 500 28.51 16.19 18.63
CA ARG A 500 29.88 16.47 19.10
C ARG A 500 30.92 15.65 18.33
N ASP A 501 30.60 14.41 17.95
CA ASP A 501 31.44 13.53 17.13
C ASP A 501 31.32 13.80 15.62
N ARG A 502 30.50 14.80 15.23
CA ARG A 502 30.19 15.12 13.83
C ARG A 502 29.73 13.90 13.02
N GLY A 503 29.12 12.92 13.68
CA GLY A 503 28.65 11.68 13.06
C GLY A 503 29.74 10.71 12.61
N TYR A 504 30.97 10.84 13.10
CA TYR A 504 32.03 9.88 12.81
C TYR A 504 31.67 8.46 13.27
N VAL A 505 31.08 8.32 14.46
CA VAL A 505 30.71 7.01 15.00
C VAL A 505 29.63 6.34 14.13
N LEU A 506 28.68 7.14 13.64
CA LEU A 506 27.59 6.68 12.78
C LEU A 506 28.02 6.46 11.32
N SER A 507 29.24 6.85 10.94
CA SER A 507 29.70 6.80 9.54
C SER A 507 29.73 5.39 8.96
N LYS A 508 30.14 4.37 9.73
CA LYS A 508 30.12 2.96 9.30
C LYS A 508 28.68 2.48 9.04
N THR A 509 27.75 2.81 9.94
CA THR A 509 26.32 2.48 9.76
C THR A 509 25.73 3.20 8.55
N LEU A 510 26.02 4.50 8.41
CA LEU A 510 25.57 5.30 7.27
C LEU A 510 26.14 4.75 5.95
N GLY A 511 27.43 4.39 5.91
CA GLY A 511 28.08 3.83 4.73
C GLY A 511 27.47 2.50 4.31
N LEU A 512 27.25 1.58 5.26
CA LEU A 512 26.56 0.32 4.99
C LEU A 512 25.14 0.54 4.46
N LEU A 513 24.40 1.47 5.09
CA LEU A 513 23.05 1.82 4.66
C LEU A 513 23.06 2.40 3.24
N LEU A 514 23.91 3.39 2.94
CA LEU A 514 23.98 4.01 1.62
C LEU A 514 24.39 3.00 0.54
N LEU A 515 25.43 2.21 0.79
CA LEU A 515 25.92 1.20 -0.16
C LEU A 515 24.85 0.14 -0.43
N GLY A 516 24.26 -0.43 0.62
CA GLY A 516 23.23 -1.45 0.51
C GLY A 516 21.94 -0.92 -0.09
N TYR A 517 21.44 0.22 0.40
CA TYR A 517 20.19 0.83 -0.07
C TYR A 517 20.26 1.27 -1.53
N LEU A 518 21.32 1.96 -1.95
CA LEU A 518 21.43 2.41 -3.34
C LEU A 518 21.60 1.24 -4.30
N SER A 519 22.41 0.23 -3.93
CA SER A 519 22.57 -0.99 -4.74
C SER A 519 21.27 -1.78 -4.84
N TRP A 520 20.53 -1.87 -3.73
CA TRP A 520 19.21 -2.49 -3.68
C TRP A 520 18.18 -1.73 -4.51
N LEU A 521 18.15 -0.40 -4.42
CA LEU A 521 17.19 0.45 -5.12
C LEU A 521 17.37 0.38 -6.62
N LEU A 522 18.63 0.44 -7.10
CA LEU A 522 18.95 0.31 -8.52
C LEU A 522 18.50 -1.05 -9.08
N ALA A 523 18.64 -2.12 -8.31
CA ALA A 523 18.20 -3.45 -8.71
C ALA A 523 16.70 -3.69 -8.50
N SER A 524 16.06 -3.06 -7.52
CA SER A 524 14.60 -3.17 -7.32
C SER A 524 13.82 -2.34 -8.35
N ALA A 525 14.43 -1.29 -8.88
CA ALA A 525 13.89 -0.49 -9.98
C ALA A 525 14.33 -1.04 -11.36
N GLU A 526 15.00 -2.19 -11.41
CA GLU A 526 15.51 -2.84 -12.63
C GLU A 526 16.45 -1.97 -13.49
N LEU A 527 17.01 -0.89 -12.93
CA LEU A 527 17.92 0.03 -13.64
C LEU A 527 19.30 -0.59 -13.85
N LEU A 528 19.82 -1.29 -12.83
CA LEU A 528 21.09 -2.01 -12.89
C LEU A 528 20.98 -3.30 -12.07
N PRO A 529 21.54 -4.43 -12.53
CA PRO A 529 21.46 -5.69 -11.80
C PRO A 529 22.27 -5.60 -10.49
N PHE A 530 21.87 -6.34 -9.47
CA PHE A 530 22.56 -6.43 -8.18
C PHE A 530 23.86 -7.23 -8.30
N THR A 531 24.86 -6.69 -8.99
CA THR A 531 26.16 -7.35 -9.20
C THR A 531 27.27 -6.69 -8.37
N ARG A 532 28.41 -7.38 -8.27
CA ARG A 532 29.61 -6.79 -7.65
C ARG A 532 30.04 -5.49 -8.34
N LEU A 533 29.94 -5.43 -9.67
CA LEU A 533 30.27 -4.23 -10.43
C LEU A 533 29.36 -3.06 -10.05
N THR A 534 28.05 -3.28 -9.99
CA THR A 534 27.07 -2.27 -9.56
C THR A 534 27.38 -1.75 -8.17
N ILE A 535 27.67 -2.63 -7.21
CA ILE A 535 28.03 -2.24 -5.83
C ILE A 535 29.32 -1.40 -5.80
N VAL A 536 30.33 -1.76 -6.61
CA VAL A 536 31.57 -0.97 -6.74
C VAL A 536 31.30 0.40 -7.38
N CYS A 537 30.46 0.48 -8.41
CA CYS A 537 30.04 1.75 -9.02
C CYS A 537 29.28 2.64 -8.04
N VAL A 538 28.40 2.07 -7.22
CA VAL A 538 27.70 2.78 -6.15
C VAL A 538 28.68 3.29 -5.10
N LEU A 539 29.64 2.47 -4.67
CA LEU A 539 30.69 2.89 -3.75
C LEU A 539 31.52 4.04 -4.34
N ALA A 540 31.90 3.95 -5.62
CA ALA A 540 32.62 5.01 -6.32
C ALA A 540 31.81 6.30 -6.38
N ALA A 541 30.50 6.23 -6.65
CA ALA A 541 29.61 7.39 -6.64
C ALA A 541 29.52 8.02 -5.24
N ILE A 542 29.39 7.21 -4.18
CA ILE A 542 29.43 7.69 -2.79
C ILE A 542 30.76 8.40 -2.52
N VAL A 543 31.89 7.80 -2.89
CA VAL A 543 33.22 8.39 -2.73
C VAL A 543 33.33 9.72 -3.47
N LEU A 544 32.84 9.83 -4.71
CA LEU A 544 32.89 11.08 -5.50
C LEU A 544 32.07 12.19 -4.85
N VAL A 545 30.83 11.90 -4.43
CA VAL A 545 29.97 12.87 -3.75
C VAL A 545 30.59 13.28 -2.41
N SER A 546 31.11 12.32 -1.66
CA SER A 546 31.80 12.58 -0.39
C SER A 546 33.09 13.37 -0.57
N ALA A 547 33.84 13.15 -1.64
CA ALA A 547 35.03 13.93 -1.97
C ALA A 547 34.67 15.38 -2.32
N ALA A 548 33.58 15.60 -3.08
CA ALA A 548 33.07 16.95 -3.35
C ALA A 548 32.64 17.66 -2.07
N VAL A 549 31.93 16.97 -1.17
CA VAL A 549 31.53 17.51 0.14
C VAL A 549 32.75 17.79 1.01
N ALA A 550 33.72 16.87 1.07
CA ALA A 550 34.97 17.05 1.79
C ALA A 550 35.79 18.24 1.25
N TRP A 551 35.80 18.46 -0.07
CA TRP A 551 36.47 19.59 -0.70
C TRP A 551 35.84 20.92 -0.30
N VAL A 552 34.50 21.00 -0.28
CA VAL A 552 33.77 22.18 0.18
C VAL A 552 34.02 22.42 1.67
N GLN A 553 34.01 21.37 2.49
CA GLN A 553 34.19 21.43 3.94
C GLN A 553 35.65 21.31 4.40
N ARG A 554 36.63 21.38 3.49
CA ARG A 554 38.03 21.00 3.74
C ARG A 554 38.66 21.67 4.95
N LYS A 555 38.39 22.96 5.16
CA LYS A 555 38.92 23.71 6.31
C LYS A 555 38.34 23.20 7.64
N ALA A 556 37.02 23.02 7.69
CA ALA A 556 36.33 22.53 8.88
C ALA A 556 36.69 21.07 9.19
N LEU A 557 36.79 20.23 8.15
CA LEU A 557 37.14 18.82 8.28
C LEU A 557 38.59 18.66 8.76
N LEU A 558 39.56 19.35 8.15
CA LEU A 558 40.96 19.31 8.57
C LEU A 558 41.15 19.85 9.99
N HIS A 559 40.45 20.94 10.34
CA HIS A 559 40.48 21.47 11.69
C HIS A 559 39.93 20.46 12.71
N TYR A 560 38.79 19.84 12.41
CA TYR A 560 38.19 18.82 13.26
C TYR A 560 39.10 17.59 13.43
N LEU A 561 39.65 17.07 12.33
CA LEU A 561 40.57 15.94 12.36
C LEU A 561 41.80 16.25 13.22
N ARG A 562 42.42 17.43 13.07
CA ARG A 562 43.58 17.83 13.88
C ARG A 562 43.25 18.00 15.35
N LEU A 563 42.09 18.57 15.67
CA LEU A 563 41.67 18.82 17.05
C LEU A 563 41.24 17.53 17.76
N ARG A 564 40.60 16.59 17.05
CA ARG A 564 39.89 15.44 17.63
C ARG A 564 40.44 14.07 17.20
N TRP A 565 41.63 13.98 16.60
CA TRP A 565 42.18 12.69 16.14
C TRP A 565 42.23 11.61 17.24
N ARG A 566 42.50 12.00 18.50
CA ARG A 566 42.49 11.07 19.65
C ARG A 566 41.12 10.45 19.89
N LEU A 567 40.06 11.26 19.79
CA LEU A 567 38.68 10.79 19.92
C LEU A 567 38.29 9.86 18.75
N LEU A 568 38.73 10.17 17.53
CA LEU A 568 38.49 9.31 16.37
C LEU A 568 39.14 7.95 16.56
N LEU A 569 40.42 7.93 16.94
CA LEU A 569 41.16 6.69 17.21
C LEU A 569 40.57 5.92 18.40
N ALA A 570 40.17 6.60 19.48
CA ALA A 570 39.52 5.96 20.62
C ALA A 570 38.21 5.29 20.21
N ASN A 571 37.40 5.92 19.35
CA ASN A 571 36.17 5.32 18.82
C ASN A 571 36.47 4.13 17.89
N GLU A 572 37.54 4.16 17.10
CA GLU A 572 37.96 3.00 16.30
C GLU A 572 38.40 1.82 17.16
N LEU A 573 39.21 2.08 18.18
CA LEU A 573 39.63 1.06 19.14
C LEU A 573 38.44 0.48 19.90
N LEU A 574 37.47 1.32 20.27
CA LEU A 574 36.24 0.88 20.92
C LEU A 574 35.39 0.00 19.99
N PHE A 575 35.20 0.42 18.74
CA PHE A 575 34.52 -0.38 17.73
C PHE A 575 35.19 -1.74 17.53
N LEU A 576 36.53 -1.75 17.37
CA LEU A 576 37.31 -2.98 17.24
C LEU A 576 37.22 -3.84 18.50
N GLY A 577 37.22 -3.24 19.69
CA GLY A 577 37.03 -3.94 20.95
C GLY A 577 35.71 -4.72 21.00
N PHE A 578 34.58 -4.05 20.69
CA PHE A 578 33.28 -4.72 20.62
C PHE A 578 33.21 -5.77 19.49
N PHE A 579 33.77 -5.45 18.32
CA PHE A 579 33.83 -6.38 17.20
C PHE A 579 34.61 -7.65 17.56
N PHE A 580 35.82 -7.50 18.10
CA PHE A 580 36.67 -8.64 18.46
C PHE A 580 36.12 -9.43 19.64
N ALA A 581 35.49 -8.78 20.61
CA ALA A 581 34.80 -9.47 21.70
C ALA A 581 33.74 -10.44 21.15
N PHE A 582 32.86 -9.96 20.26
CA PHE A 582 31.82 -10.82 19.68
C PHE A 582 32.37 -11.79 18.63
N TRP A 583 33.43 -11.41 17.91
CA TRP A 583 34.14 -12.29 17.00
C TRP A 583 34.78 -13.48 17.71
N LEU A 584 35.37 -13.29 18.90
CA LEU A 584 35.90 -14.38 19.73
C LEU A 584 34.80 -15.35 20.14
N ILE A 585 33.61 -14.84 20.50
CA ILE A 585 32.43 -15.66 20.80
C ILE A 585 32.03 -16.48 19.57
N ARG A 586 31.90 -15.84 18.40
CA ARG A 586 31.56 -16.54 17.13
C ARG A 586 32.63 -17.54 16.72
N ARG A 587 33.91 -17.26 16.95
CA ARG A 587 35.00 -18.20 16.69
C ARG A 587 34.90 -19.47 17.54
N GLY A 588 34.39 -19.37 18.77
CA GLY A 588 34.16 -20.52 19.64
C GLY A 588 33.02 -21.43 19.18
N ASN A 589 32.06 -20.91 18.39
CA ASN A 589 30.97 -21.69 17.81
C ASN A 589 30.58 -21.12 16.43
N PRO A 590 31.38 -21.34 15.37
CA PRO A 590 31.13 -20.73 14.06
C PRO A 590 29.98 -21.39 13.30
N ASP A 591 29.46 -22.51 13.80
CA ASP A 591 28.45 -23.31 13.12
C ASP A 591 27.14 -22.56 12.91
N LEU A 592 26.55 -22.85 11.76
CA LEU A 592 25.31 -22.28 11.25
C LEU A 592 24.13 -23.24 11.42
N TRP A 593 24.33 -24.29 12.20
CA TRP A 593 23.35 -25.29 12.56
C TRP A 593 23.55 -25.70 14.01
N HIS A 594 22.47 -26.00 14.73
CA HIS A 594 22.54 -26.60 16.05
C HIS A 594 22.08 -28.06 15.97
N PRO A 595 22.97 -29.06 16.20
CA PRO A 595 22.66 -30.47 16.00
C PRO A 595 21.45 -30.99 16.78
N ALA A 596 21.24 -30.50 18.01
CA ALA A 596 20.23 -31.06 18.93
C ALA A 596 18.88 -30.31 18.95
N MET A 597 18.85 -29.05 18.51
CA MET A 597 17.66 -28.18 18.68
C MET A 597 17.23 -27.51 17.37
N GLY A 598 18.01 -27.65 16.30
CA GLY A 598 17.83 -26.86 15.08
C GLY A 598 17.93 -25.36 15.36
N GLY A 599 17.26 -24.56 14.54
CA GLY A 599 17.17 -23.11 14.71
C GLY A 599 16.98 -22.39 13.37
N GLU A 600 16.93 -21.05 13.42
CA GLU A 600 16.63 -20.22 12.25
C GLU A 600 17.86 -19.93 11.36
N LYS A 601 19.09 -20.20 11.84
CA LYS A 601 20.32 -19.93 11.09
C LYS A 601 20.38 -20.54 9.67
N PRO A 602 19.89 -21.77 9.39
CA PRO A 602 19.82 -22.28 8.02
C PRO A 602 18.86 -21.50 7.14
N MET A 603 17.72 -21.07 7.68
CA MET A 603 16.78 -20.21 6.98
C MET A 603 17.41 -18.84 6.69
N ASP A 604 18.08 -18.23 7.68
CA ASP A 604 18.78 -16.95 7.51
C ASP A 604 19.87 -17.05 6.43
N MET A 605 20.64 -18.14 6.44
CA MET A 605 21.66 -18.40 5.44
C MET A 605 21.05 -18.69 4.07
N ALA A 606 19.92 -19.39 3.99
CA ALA A 606 19.20 -19.63 2.74
C ALA A 606 18.70 -18.30 2.14
N TYR A 607 18.09 -17.43 2.94
CA TYR A 607 17.67 -16.09 2.52
C TYR A 607 18.84 -15.21 2.11
N LEU A 608 19.92 -15.18 2.91
CA LEU A 608 21.12 -14.43 2.55
C LEU A 608 21.70 -14.91 1.21
N ASN A 609 21.77 -16.22 1.01
CA ASN A 609 22.26 -16.80 -0.23
C ASN A 609 21.35 -16.50 -1.43
N ALA A 610 20.02 -16.55 -1.24
CA ALA A 610 19.07 -16.16 -2.27
C ALA A 610 19.26 -14.70 -2.69
N ILE A 611 19.40 -13.79 -1.73
CA ILE A 611 19.66 -12.35 -1.97
C ILE A 611 21.00 -12.13 -2.66
N ILE A 612 22.05 -12.84 -2.23
CA ILE A 612 23.36 -12.79 -2.88
C ILE A 612 23.27 -13.32 -4.31
N LYS A 613 22.47 -14.34 -4.60
CA LYS A 613 22.40 -14.88 -5.96
C LYS A 613 21.44 -14.09 -6.86
N SER A 614 20.46 -13.39 -6.28
CA SER A 614 19.45 -12.67 -7.04
C SER A 614 20.04 -11.53 -7.88
N THR A 615 19.57 -11.43 -9.12
CA THR A 615 19.96 -10.40 -10.09
C THR A 615 19.14 -9.13 -9.88
N TYR A 616 17.83 -9.27 -9.72
CA TYR A 616 16.89 -8.20 -9.40
C TYR A 616 16.06 -8.59 -8.17
N PHE A 617 15.37 -7.61 -7.60
CA PHE A 617 14.54 -7.79 -6.40
C PHE A 617 13.06 -7.64 -6.75
N PRO A 618 12.15 -8.38 -6.08
CA PRO A 618 12.37 -9.26 -4.92
C PRO A 618 13.22 -10.52 -5.21
N PRO A 619 13.94 -11.06 -4.22
CA PRO A 619 14.83 -12.20 -4.43
C PRO A 619 14.02 -13.49 -4.60
N TYR A 620 14.56 -14.48 -5.32
CA TYR A 620 13.88 -15.77 -5.51
C TYR A 620 13.73 -16.55 -4.18
N ASP A 621 12.68 -17.35 -4.07
CA ASP A 621 12.42 -18.18 -2.90
C ASP A 621 13.41 -19.37 -2.82
N PRO A 622 14.18 -19.53 -1.73
CA PRO A 622 15.19 -20.58 -1.63
C PRO A 622 14.63 -21.98 -1.33
N TRP A 623 13.32 -22.12 -1.09
CA TRP A 623 12.65 -23.40 -0.80
C TRP A 623 12.09 -24.07 -2.06
N PHE A 624 12.57 -23.68 -3.24
CA PHE A 624 12.16 -24.23 -4.55
C PHE A 624 10.66 -24.06 -4.84
N ALA A 625 10.01 -23.07 -4.23
CA ALA A 625 8.59 -22.78 -4.46
C ALA A 625 8.30 -22.24 -5.86
N GLY A 626 9.31 -21.87 -6.66
CA GLY A 626 9.10 -21.27 -7.99
C GLY A 626 8.84 -19.75 -7.96
N GLY A 627 8.70 -19.15 -6.79
CA GLY A 627 8.37 -17.74 -6.60
C GLY A 627 9.49 -16.88 -6.03
N TYR A 628 9.10 -15.71 -5.53
CA TYR A 628 9.99 -14.82 -4.76
C TYR A 628 9.74 -14.92 -3.25
N ILE A 629 10.73 -14.51 -2.45
CA ILE A 629 10.63 -14.47 -0.99
C ILE A 629 9.55 -13.44 -0.60
N ASN A 630 8.50 -13.91 0.07
CA ASN A 630 7.50 -13.05 0.72
C ASN A 630 7.79 -12.88 2.22
N TYR A 631 8.98 -12.35 2.51
CA TYR A 631 9.48 -12.14 3.88
C TYR A 631 10.34 -10.87 3.95
N TYR A 632 10.59 -10.35 5.14
CA TYR A 632 11.47 -9.18 5.28
C TYR A 632 12.93 -9.57 5.00
N TYR A 633 13.56 -8.94 4.01
CA TYR A 633 14.90 -9.31 3.57
C TYR A 633 15.90 -8.14 3.51
N PHE A 634 15.46 -6.89 3.69
CA PHE A 634 16.32 -5.71 3.49
C PHE A 634 17.54 -5.68 4.43
N GLY A 635 17.40 -6.11 5.69
CA GLY A 635 18.54 -6.22 6.62
C GLY A 635 19.64 -7.13 6.10
N LEU A 636 19.27 -8.24 5.45
CA LEU A 636 20.20 -9.17 4.80
C LEU A 636 20.82 -8.59 3.53
N VAL A 637 20.16 -7.64 2.85
CA VAL A 637 20.72 -6.95 1.68
C VAL A 637 21.94 -6.11 2.04
N LEU A 638 21.94 -5.47 3.22
CA LEU A 638 23.10 -4.71 3.72
C LEU A 638 24.32 -5.64 3.88
N VAL A 639 24.09 -6.85 4.41
CA VAL A 639 25.12 -7.89 4.55
C VAL A 639 25.53 -8.44 3.19
N ALA A 640 24.57 -8.75 2.31
CA ALA A 640 24.81 -9.29 0.98
C ALA A 640 25.64 -8.34 0.10
N ALA A 641 25.43 -7.02 0.21
CA ALA A 641 26.22 -6.03 -0.50
C ALA A 641 27.70 -6.09 -0.08
N MET A 642 27.98 -6.21 1.22
CA MET A 642 29.33 -6.40 1.74
C MET A 642 29.95 -7.74 1.34
N VAL A 643 29.15 -8.82 1.35
CA VAL A 643 29.58 -10.16 0.91
C VAL A 643 29.99 -10.14 -0.57
N LYS A 644 29.18 -9.53 -1.45
CA LYS A 644 29.49 -9.35 -2.87
C LYS A 644 30.70 -8.44 -3.10
N LEU A 645 30.79 -7.32 -2.37
CA LEU A 645 31.90 -6.37 -2.49
C LEU A 645 33.25 -7.04 -2.17
N THR A 646 33.30 -7.76 -1.05
CA THR A 646 34.51 -8.42 -0.55
C THR A 646 34.79 -9.76 -1.23
N ALA A 647 33.78 -10.40 -1.83
CA ALA A 647 33.85 -11.76 -2.37
C ALA A 647 34.31 -12.82 -1.34
N ILE A 648 34.02 -12.60 -0.06
CA ILE A 648 34.20 -13.59 1.00
C ILE A 648 33.07 -14.61 0.91
N VAL A 649 33.38 -15.90 1.03
CA VAL A 649 32.38 -16.98 0.98
C VAL A 649 31.27 -16.72 2.01
N PRO A 650 29.97 -16.86 1.66
CA PRO A 650 28.85 -16.46 2.53
C PRO A 650 28.88 -17.07 3.93
N SER A 651 29.28 -18.34 4.07
CA SER A 651 29.38 -19.01 5.39
C SER A 651 30.39 -18.34 6.33
N VAL A 652 31.47 -17.79 5.79
CA VAL A 652 32.47 -17.03 6.55
C VAL A 652 32.00 -15.60 6.76
N ALA A 653 31.47 -14.96 5.71
CA ALA A 653 31.00 -13.57 5.79
C ALA A 653 29.84 -13.41 6.80
N TYR A 654 28.92 -14.38 6.89
CA TYR A 654 27.86 -14.41 7.91
C TYR A 654 28.42 -14.33 9.33
N ASN A 655 29.50 -15.07 9.58
CA ASN A 655 30.20 -15.07 10.86
C ASN A 655 30.93 -13.74 11.17
N LEU A 656 31.22 -12.91 10.17
CA LEU A 656 31.79 -11.57 10.32
C LEU A 656 30.72 -10.47 10.39
N ALA A 657 29.56 -10.70 9.77
CA ALA A 657 28.42 -9.81 9.79
C ALA A 657 27.84 -9.68 11.20
N ILE A 658 27.72 -10.79 11.95
CA ILE A 658 27.14 -10.73 13.32
C ILE A 658 27.97 -9.85 14.27
N PRO A 659 29.31 -10.03 14.41
CA PRO A 659 30.14 -9.12 15.20
C PRO A 659 30.09 -7.67 14.71
N THR A 660 29.91 -7.46 13.39
CA THR A 660 29.72 -6.11 12.83
C THR A 660 28.45 -5.47 13.37
N LEU A 661 27.32 -6.16 13.31
CA LEU A 661 26.04 -5.66 13.80
C LEU A 661 26.08 -5.39 15.32
N PHE A 662 26.70 -6.27 16.09
CA PHE A 662 26.93 -6.08 17.52
C PHE A 662 27.75 -4.80 17.78
N ALA A 663 28.90 -4.64 17.12
CA ALA A 663 29.76 -3.48 17.30
C ALA A 663 29.07 -2.18 16.87
N LEU A 664 28.33 -2.16 15.74
CA LEU A 664 27.59 -0.98 15.30
C LEU A 664 26.46 -0.60 16.27
N THR A 665 25.81 -1.59 16.89
CA THR A 665 24.78 -1.36 17.92
C THR A 665 25.38 -0.74 19.17
N ALA A 666 26.47 -1.33 19.67
CA ALA A 666 27.23 -0.80 20.82
C ALA A 666 27.75 0.63 20.54
N MET A 667 28.30 0.87 19.35
CA MET A 667 28.77 2.20 18.95
C MET A 667 27.63 3.20 18.77
N GLY A 668 26.46 2.78 18.28
CA GLY A 668 25.27 3.61 18.20
C GLY A 668 24.79 4.07 19.59
N ALA A 669 24.73 3.14 20.55
CA ALA A 669 24.41 3.45 21.95
C ALA A 669 25.45 4.39 22.58
N SER A 670 26.75 4.11 22.35
CA SER A 670 27.85 4.99 22.78
C SER A 670 27.69 6.40 22.23
N CYS A 671 27.38 6.53 20.94
CA CYS A 671 27.17 7.82 20.28
C CYS A 671 26.02 8.61 20.91
N VAL A 672 24.90 7.96 21.23
CA VAL A 672 23.76 8.62 21.87
C VAL A 672 24.15 9.13 23.25
N THR A 673 24.72 8.27 24.10
CA THR A 673 25.11 8.67 25.46
C THR A 673 26.21 9.74 25.44
N PHE A 674 27.21 9.60 24.57
CA PHE A 674 28.27 10.60 24.37
C PHE A 674 27.72 11.99 24.06
N ASN A 675 26.69 12.08 23.22
CA ASN A 675 26.09 13.36 22.83
C ASN A 675 25.10 13.93 23.86
N LEU A 676 24.61 13.12 24.81
CA LEU A 676 23.74 13.58 25.90
C LEU A 676 24.50 14.14 27.10
N VAL A 677 25.77 13.74 27.28
CA VAL A 677 26.60 14.24 28.37
C VAL A 677 27.08 15.66 28.05
N PRO A 678 26.97 16.62 29.00
CA PRO A 678 27.50 17.98 28.84
C PRO A 678 28.99 18.03 28.51
N ASP A 679 29.43 19.17 28.00
CA ASP A 679 30.84 19.41 27.76
C ASP A 679 31.53 19.99 28.99
N ASP A 680 32.53 19.28 29.50
CA ASP A 680 33.31 19.65 30.69
C ASP A 680 34.74 20.11 30.34
N GLY A 681 35.04 20.35 29.05
CA GLY A 681 36.33 20.88 28.61
C GLY A 681 37.48 19.86 28.55
N ASP A 682 37.23 18.56 28.78
CA ASP A 682 38.23 17.47 28.72
C ASP A 682 38.37 16.84 27.32
N GLU A 683 37.89 17.57 26.32
CA GLU A 683 37.63 17.17 24.95
C GLU A 683 38.84 16.81 24.10
N GLY A 684 40.05 17.14 24.57
CA GLY A 684 41.34 16.81 23.95
C GLY A 684 42.01 15.53 24.49
N SER A 685 41.40 14.86 25.47
CA SER A 685 41.93 13.63 26.06
C SER A 685 41.60 12.39 25.21
N TRP A 686 42.30 11.27 25.47
CA TRP A 686 42.01 9.97 24.85
C TRP A 686 40.69 9.36 25.33
N MET A 687 40.24 9.74 26.52
CA MET A 687 39.06 9.16 27.17
C MET A 687 38.27 10.27 27.89
N PRO A 688 37.64 11.18 27.13
CA PRO A 688 36.84 12.24 27.71
C PRO A 688 35.68 11.65 28.50
N ARG A 689 35.17 12.39 29.48
CA ARG A 689 34.08 12.00 30.37
C ARG A 689 32.90 11.47 29.56
N ALA A 690 32.51 12.21 28.53
CA ALA A 690 31.43 11.81 27.62
C ALA A 690 31.65 10.43 26.98
N LEU A 691 32.89 10.06 26.62
CA LEU A 691 33.20 8.74 26.04
C LEU A 691 33.12 7.62 27.09
N ARG A 692 33.47 7.90 28.34
CA ARG A 692 33.31 6.93 29.45
C ARG A 692 31.83 6.60 29.68
N TYR A 693 30.97 7.62 29.68
CA TYR A 693 29.53 7.39 29.72
C TYR A 693 29.03 6.72 28.44
N GLY A 694 29.60 7.03 27.27
CA GLY A 694 29.39 6.31 26.02
C GLY A 694 29.66 4.80 26.17
N LEU A 695 30.78 4.43 26.78
CA LEU A 695 31.13 3.04 27.08
C LEU A 695 30.10 2.38 28.02
N VAL A 696 29.68 3.10 29.06
CA VAL A 696 28.62 2.61 29.96
C VAL A 696 27.31 2.40 29.20
N GLY A 697 26.90 3.35 28.35
CA GLY A 697 25.71 3.21 27.51
C GLY A 697 25.81 2.01 26.56
N ALA A 698 26.95 1.83 25.91
CA ALA A 698 27.22 0.69 25.05
C ALA A 698 27.17 -0.64 25.81
N ALA A 699 27.78 -0.72 26.99
CA ALA A 699 27.74 -1.92 27.84
C ALA A 699 26.31 -2.19 28.36
N LEU A 700 25.58 -1.16 28.76
CA LEU A 700 24.20 -1.31 29.23
C LEU A 700 23.28 -1.83 28.12
N VAL A 701 23.41 -1.35 26.89
CA VAL A 701 22.58 -1.80 25.78
C VAL A 701 23.03 -3.15 25.22
N ALA A 702 24.31 -3.29 24.88
CA ALA A 702 24.80 -4.45 24.14
C ALA A 702 25.15 -5.65 25.03
N VAL A 703 25.41 -5.44 26.32
CA VAL A 703 25.81 -6.51 27.26
C VAL A 703 24.74 -6.72 28.34
N VAL A 704 24.52 -5.72 29.20
CA VAL A 704 23.64 -5.84 30.38
C VAL A 704 22.17 -5.96 30.02
N GLY A 705 21.74 -5.33 28.92
CA GLY A 705 20.36 -5.36 28.43
C GLY A 705 19.84 -6.76 28.09
N ASN A 706 20.72 -7.75 27.96
CA ASN A 706 20.37 -9.16 27.77
C ASN A 706 20.08 -9.86 29.11
N LEU A 707 19.01 -9.42 29.80
CA LEU A 707 18.66 -9.91 31.14
C LEU A 707 18.29 -11.41 31.18
N GLY A 708 17.93 -12.01 30.05
CA GLY A 708 17.60 -13.44 29.98
C GLY A 708 18.78 -14.34 30.36
N GLU A 709 20.00 -13.94 30.03
CA GLU A 709 21.21 -14.70 30.39
C GLU A 709 21.52 -14.57 31.88
N LEU A 710 21.28 -13.39 32.46
CA LEU A 710 21.37 -13.20 33.91
C LEU A 710 20.30 -14.00 34.64
N GLN A 711 19.09 -14.09 34.09
CA GLN A 711 18.02 -14.91 34.65
C GLN A 711 18.34 -16.40 34.58
N LEU A 712 18.92 -16.88 33.47
CA LEU A 712 19.38 -18.25 33.34
C LEU A 712 20.43 -18.57 34.40
N LEU A 713 21.48 -17.73 34.50
CA LEU A 713 22.52 -17.81 35.53
C LEU A 713 21.93 -17.82 36.95
N TRP A 714 20.99 -16.92 37.23
CA TRP A 714 20.29 -16.83 38.51
C TRP A 714 19.61 -18.15 38.86
N ARG A 715 18.81 -18.71 37.95
CA ARG A 715 18.11 -19.99 38.15
C ARG A 715 19.08 -21.16 38.31
N GLY A 716 20.19 -21.16 37.57
CA GLY A 716 21.22 -22.19 37.70
C GLY A 716 21.89 -22.19 39.06
N LEU A 717 22.27 -21.00 39.55
CA LEU A 717 22.85 -20.82 40.88
C LEU A 717 21.83 -21.12 42.00
N GLU A 718 20.59 -20.67 41.84
CA GLU A 718 19.50 -21.00 42.76
C GLU A 718 19.28 -22.51 42.84
N GLY A 719 19.33 -23.21 41.70
CA GLY A 719 19.28 -24.67 41.60
C GLY A 719 20.33 -25.38 42.45
N LEU A 720 21.59 -24.91 42.38
CA LEU A 720 22.68 -25.45 43.19
C LEU A 720 22.48 -25.18 44.70
N GLY A 721 21.83 -24.07 45.05
CA GLY A 721 21.50 -23.71 46.44
C GLY A 721 20.21 -24.32 46.99
N GLN A 722 19.47 -25.14 46.21
CA GLN A 722 18.15 -25.66 46.63
C GLN A 722 18.18 -26.49 47.91
N HIS A 723 19.32 -27.08 48.26
CA HIS A 723 19.50 -27.86 49.48
C HIS A 723 19.42 -27.01 50.76
N VAL A 724 19.51 -25.68 50.66
CA VAL A 724 19.34 -24.77 51.80
C VAL A 724 17.87 -24.46 52.03
N GLN A 725 17.37 -24.95 53.16
CA GLN A 725 16.01 -24.70 53.65
C GLN A 725 15.95 -23.32 54.32
N PHE A 726 15.86 -22.26 53.52
CA PHE A 726 15.68 -20.89 54.00
C PHE A 726 14.35 -20.33 53.48
N ALA A 727 13.44 -20.01 54.41
CA ALA A 727 12.16 -19.37 54.14
C ALA A 727 12.18 -17.92 54.65
N SER A 728 11.60 -16.99 53.88
CA SER A 728 11.50 -15.60 54.27
C SER A 728 10.16 -15.02 53.84
N THR A 729 9.62 -14.13 54.67
CA THR A 729 8.43 -13.31 54.36
C THR A 729 8.75 -12.15 53.43
N ILE A 730 10.03 -11.82 53.21
CA ILE A 730 10.48 -10.81 52.26
C ILE A 730 10.52 -11.43 50.86
N PRO A 731 9.70 -10.95 49.89
CA PRO A 731 9.66 -11.51 48.55
C PRO A 731 11.06 -11.54 47.91
N GLY A 732 11.46 -12.70 47.40
CA GLY A 732 12.73 -12.89 46.69
C GLY A 732 13.96 -13.12 47.58
N LEU A 733 13.93 -12.83 48.88
CA LEU A 733 15.10 -13.03 49.76
C LEU A 733 15.54 -14.49 49.82
N ALA A 734 14.59 -15.42 49.81
CA ALA A 734 14.90 -16.84 49.76
C ALA A 734 15.65 -17.26 48.49
N SER A 735 15.33 -16.65 47.36
CA SER A 735 16.03 -16.87 46.09
C SER A 735 17.45 -16.32 46.14
N VAL A 736 17.62 -15.10 46.68
CA VAL A 736 18.95 -14.47 46.86
C VAL A 736 19.87 -15.34 47.72
N VAL A 737 19.37 -15.87 48.85
CA VAL A 737 20.15 -16.74 49.74
C VAL A 737 20.57 -18.02 49.02
N LYS A 738 19.66 -18.67 48.28
CA LYS A 738 19.97 -19.87 47.49
C LYS A 738 21.00 -19.59 46.40
N VAL A 739 20.89 -18.46 45.69
CA VAL A 739 21.88 -18.04 44.69
C VAL A 739 23.24 -17.78 45.32
N ALA A 740 23.31 -17.11 46.48
CA ALA A 740 24.56 -16.87 47.18
C ALA A 740 25.26 -18.17 47.59
N VAL A 741 24.49 -19.16 48.07
CA VAL A 741 25.00 -20.50 48.39
C VAL A 741 25.47 -21.23 47.13
N GLY A 742 24.69 -21.20 46.06
CA GLY A 742 25.07 -21.77 44.77
C GLY A 742 26.34 -21.15 44.19
N LEU A 743 26.48 -19.83 44.31
CA LEU A 743 27.69 -19.10 43.90
C LEU A 743 28.91 -19.54 44.74
N GLY A 744 28.74 -19.69 46.05
CA GLY A 744 29.78 -20.26 46.92
C GLY A 744 30.17 -21.68 46.50
N ALA A 745 29.21 -22.51 46.10
CA ALA A 745 29.50 -23.86 45.61
C ALA A 745 30.29 -23.87 44.28
N VAL A 746 29.98 -22.94 43.37
CA VAL A 746 30.73 -22.81 42.11
C VAL A 746 32.16 -22.29 42.35
N VAL A 747 32.29 -21.19 43.10
CA VAL A 747 33.58 -20.49 43.28
C VAL A 747 34.50 -21.21 44.25
N LEU A 748 33.98 -21.69 45.39
CA LEU A 748 34.80 -22.27 46.46
C LEU A 748 34.93 -23.79 46.36
N LYS A 749 33.94 -24.48 45.77
CA LYS A 749 33.93 -25.96 45.67
C LYS A 749 34.09 -26.47 44.23
N GLY A 750 34.26 -25.57 43.26
CA GLY A 750 34.46 -25.93 41.85
C GLY A 750 33.27 -26.63 41.20
N GLN A 751 32.06 -26.56 41.79
CA GLN A 751 30.88 -27.17 41.18
C GLN A 751 30.53 -26.49 39.86
N ARG A 752 30.16 -27.29 38.86
CA ARG A 752 29.69 -26.77 37.57
C ARG A 752 28.20 -26.53 37.62
N ILE A 753 27.78 -25.36 37.15
CA ILE A 753 26.36 -25.11 36.88
C ILE A 753 25.95 -26.07 35.75
N PRO A 754 24.85 -26.85 35.90
CA PRO A 754 24.49 -27.91 34.96
C PRO A 754 23.80 -27.34 33.71
N PHE A 755 24.39 -26.33 33.10
CA PHE A 755 23.88 -25.75 31.86
C PHE A 755 24.30 -26.60 30.67
N ARG A 756 23.31 -26.88 29.83
CA ARG A 756 23.59 -27.36 28.48
C ARG A 756 24.01 -26.18 27.61
N PRO A 757 24.96 -26.35 26.67
CA PRO A 757 25.42 -25.27 25.79
C PRO A 757 24.28 -24.52 25.07
N GLU A 758 23.20 -25.22 24.72
CA GLU A 758 22.04 -24.66 24.02
C GLU A 758 21.16 -23.73 24.87
N TRP A 759 21.25 -23.82 26.21
CA TRP A 759 20.36 -23.06 27.11
C TRP A 759 20.63 -21.56 27.10
N TRP A 760 21.89 -21.17 26.91
CA TRP A 760 22.30 -19.77 26.79
C TRP A 760 21.50 -19.06 25.68
N TYR A 761 21.20 -19.73 24.57
CA TYR A 761 20.33 -19.12 23.56
C TYR A 761 18.83 -19.36 23.85
N TRP A 762 18.40 -20.61 23.97
CA TRP A 762 16.97 -20.96 23.94
C TRP A 762 16.19 -20.56 25.19
N ASN A 763 16.83 -20.63 26.37
CA ASN A 763 16.16 -20.28 27.63
C ASN A 763 16.32 -18.80 27.97
N ALA A 764 17.33 -18.11 27.43
CA ALA A 764 17.51 -16.67 27.66
C ALA A 764 16.68 -15.81 26.70
N SER A 765 16.28 -16.36 25.54
CA SER A 765 15.49 -15.66 24.52
C SER A 765 13.97 -15.82 24.69
N ARG A 766 13.52 -16.63 25.65
CA ARG A 766 12.11 -16.95 25.96
C ARG A 766 11.82 -16.61 27.41
#